data_AF-A0AB33EY62-F1
#
_entry.id   AF-A0AB33EY62-F1
#
_cell.length_a   1.000
_cell.length_b   1.000
_cell.length_c   1.000
_cell.angle_alpha   90.00
_cell.angle_beta   90.00
_cell.angle_gamma   90.00
#
_symmetry.space_group_name_H-M   'P 1'
#
loop_
_entity.id
_entity.type
_entity.pdbx_description
1 polymer ?
#
loop_
_entity_poly.entity_id
_entity_poly.type
_entity_poly.pdbx_seq_one_letter_code
_entity_poly.pdbx_strand_id
1 'polypeptide(L)'
;MSGQQDGFALAVDLGTSNTVAVLRRPDGRTRPLLVDGHPILPSGVYADADGHLHVGRDAQRLAQADPAGYEPNPKRRVDEETVELRGRAYRPAELLAATLRAVADAAVAAVGLLPPAVVTHPAAWAAPRRQVLHDALELAGWPAAAEHTLAGPIAPGTRLLREPVAAARYYTQVLRRPVPVGGVVAVFDFGGGTLDVAVLRNEGADPWGDSGFPLVATGGIADLGGLDLDAALLGRLGELVRPAHPERWARLTDPTTTAERRDRQQLWDNVRGAKEMLSRAVVAPVAVPGVEEAVPLTREDFERLAAPLLARAVAETRNVTAAAGLRPDQLSGLFLVGGSTRVPLVARLLHAELGIAPTVLEQPELPVAEGALTDLPLPRAARRPGAPAAPPQPGPPAPAGHEATTAPAARVGEGPASVRGPHGTVPEAAAPVPAGPHGTLVADAPEQNPVGTARPAPPPPGNAPPHAGAFTPGYASAYAAPATTEQARPADGGWPSAAPVAGVPGSPLPPTPDAAPPGGGGRGRGRRGRWIALGAGVVVVGLVAATLLWVFRDRHPALDFQAPVLVGTVAVGDERPGEMFTATLADRAYLAWSRPDDRLTVRAVDTATGKKIWEQQTGVGADRWAGIRALPDGVAVLAEASGSATPRPLLVLDGGNGDQRWKIDIRGDDEIFLGADRVVWLDRTGNRLVGLRLDDGRQRWVQDNPRSEYGDARTVVVPVGTAEALDGAGYPDGSPRAPWAGKADRLVQVGADRSVRVLAMSSGEILKSRGNVADLDDPVTARDDRLYVAETDRGLRLVSYDLGSLGVPDVLYASEPGSRAKDLVTCGEHRACLLEVPEAGADGTRVVAVTEGEDSRQWPAPQAERLVPLGEHLLAERDTPRDAVTLFGPDGAAPVLRDRDGVAVRLDAGNLLLFSEAPSGYEDDRSLAGLAVAGKPFEMGLVKQIRSESCSWNTETLVCGADKEFRLYRFAG
;
A
#
# COMPACT_ATOMS: atom_id res chain seq x y z
N MET A 1 -22.95 -22.09 28.04
CA MET A 1 -22.85 -20.87 27.22
C MET A 1 -21.53 -20.90 26.44
N SER A 2 -21.23 -21.99 25.74
CA SER A 2 -19.90 -22.27 25.17
C SER A 2 -19.70 -21.79 23.73
N GLY A 3 -20.78 -21.71 22.93
CA GLY A 3 -20.73 -21.25 21.53
C GLY A 3 -20.85 -19.73 21.33
N GLN A 4 -20.42 -18.92 22.31
CA GLN A 4 -20.37 -17.44 22.18
C GLN A 4 -18.94 -16.90 21.97
N GLN A 5 -17.91 -17.73 22.18
CA GLN A 5 -16.50 -17.34 22.00
C GLN A 5 -15.96 -17.63 20.58
N ASP A 6 -16.70 -18.37 19.74
CA ASP A 6 -16.23 -18.86 18.45
C ASP A 6 -15.86 -17.70 17.49
N GLY A 7 -14.56 -17.53 17.25
CA GLY A 7 -13.99 -16.62 16.25
C GLY A 7 -13.58 -15.23 16.74
N PHE A 8 -14.02 -14.79 17.93
CA PHE A 8 -13.49 -13.57 18.55
C PHE A 8 -12.06 -13.80 19.06
N ALA A 9 -11.20 -12.79 18.91
CA ALA A 9 -9.87 -12.78 19.51
C ALA A 9 -9.44 -11.35 19.87
N LEU A 10 -8.57 -11.23 20.87
CA LEU A 10 -7.98 -9.96 21.31
C LEU A 10 -6.46 -10.06 21.23
N ALA A 11 -5.78 -8.97 20.86
CA ALA A 11 -4.37 -8.79 21.16
C ALA A 11 -4.14 -7.47 21.88
N VAL A 12 -3.16 -7.44 22.77
CA VAL A 12 -2.73 -6.26 23.52
C VAL A 12 -1.23 -6.11 23.36
N ASP A 13 -0.81 -5.03 22.70
CA ASP A 13 0.55 -4.54 22.85
C ASP A 13 0.65 -3.72 24.13
N LEU A 14 1.29 -4.28 25.16
CA LEU A 14 1.47 -3.63 26.46
C LEU A 14 2.74 -2.77 26.43
N GLY A 15 2.76 -1.72 25.62
CA GLY A 15 3.93 -0.85 25.45
C GLY A 15 4.24 0.04 26.68
N THR A 16 5.47 0.52 26.79
CA THR A 16 5.97 1.21 28.00
C THR A 16 5.25 2.53 28.31
N SER A 17 4.90 3.30 27.27
CA SER A 17 4.28 4.63 27.39
C SER A 17 2.87 4.68 26.80
N ASN A 18 2.57 3.79 25.86
CA ASN A 18 1.26 3.58 25.26
C ASN A 18 0.99 2.08 25.18
N THR A 19 -0.26 1.69 25.41
CA THR A 19 -0.82 0.35 25.25
C THR A 19 -1.81 0.39 24.08
N VAL A 20 -1.73 -0.58 23.18
CA VAL A 20 -2.65 -0.72 22.03
C VAL A 20 -3.36 -2.05 22.15
N ALA A 21 -4.66 -2.08 21.85
CA ALA A 21 -5.41 -3.32 21.78
C ALA A 21 -6.13 -3.44 20.44
N VAL A 22 -6.15 -4.64 19.85
CA VAL A 22 -6.82 -4.91 18.57
C VAL A 22 -7.73 -6.12 18.74
N LEU A 23 -8.99 -5.95 18.35
CA LEU A 23 -10.04 -6.97 18.42
C LEU A 23 -10.25 -7.55 17.01
N ARG A 24 -10.19 -8.88 16.89
CA ARG A 24 -10.70 -9.60 15.72
C ARG A 24 -12.10 -10.15 15.99
N ARG A 25 -12.95 -10.07 14.97
CA ARG A 25 -14.31 -10.64 14.94
C ARG A 25 -14.35 -12.03 14.30
N PRO A 26 -15.43 -12.81 14.48
CA PRO A 26 -15.60 -14.11 13.84
C PRO A 26 -15.63 -14.09 12.30
N ASP A 27 -15.90 -12.93 11.70
CA ASP A 27 -15.81 -12.67 10.26
C ASP A 27 -14.35 -12.44 9.77
N GLY A 28 -13.37 -12.58 10.65
CA GLY A 28 -11.95 -12.37 10.37
C GLY A 28 -11.49 -10.91 10.43
N ARG A 29 -12.40 -9.93 10.44
CA ARG A 29 -12.03 -8.50 10.44
C ARG A 29 -11.40 -8.07 11.75
N THR A 30 -10.29 -7.34 11.66
CA THR A 30 -9.62 -6.67 12.79
C THR A 30 -10.10 -5.23 12.93
N ARG A 31 -10.01 -4.68 14.15
CA ARG A 31 -10.11 -3.25 14.43
C ARG A 31 -9.40 -2.90 15.74
N PRO A 32 -8.82 -1.71 15.91
CA PRO A 32 -8.43 -1.21 17.22
C PRO A 32 -9.61 -1.26 18.21
N LEU A 33 -9.32 -1.69 19.44
CA LEU A 33 -10.24 -1.62 20.57
C LEU A 33 -10.13 -0.21 21.17
N LEU A 34 -11.26 0.47 21.31
CA LEU A 34 -11.30 1.81 21.87
C LEU A 34 -11.44 1.77 23.39
N VAL A 35 -10.41 2.20 24.11
CA VAL A 35 -10.48 2.49 25.56
C VAL A 35 -10.74 3.99 25.70
N ASP A 36 -11.76 4.37 26.48
CA ASP A 36 -12.23 5.77 26.62
C ASP A 36 -12.49 6.48 25.28
N GLY A 37 -12.88 5.72 24.25
CA GLY A 37 -13.11 6.23 22.89
C GLY A 37 -11.84 6.39 22.03
N HIS A 38 -10.67 5.93 22.49
CA HIS A 38 -9.39 6.10 21.80
C HIS A 38 -8.66 4.77 21.53
N PRO A 39 -8.01 4.60 20.36
CA PRO A 39 -7.34 3.36 19.96
C PRO A 39 -5.95 3.17 20.59
N ILE A 40 -5.45 4.20 21.28
CA ILE A 40 -4.15 4.21 21.96
C ILE A 40 -4.41 4.67 23.40
N LEU A 41 -4.11 3.80 24.36
CA LEU A 41 -4.26 4.02 25.80
C LEU A 41 -2.90 4.40 26.41
N PRO A 42 -2.71 5.60 26.98
CA PRO A 42 -1.48 5.91 27.70
C PRO A 42 -1.24 4.92 28.86
N SER A 43 -0.07 4.30 28.92
CA SER A 43 0.24 3.23 29.89
C SER A 43 0.48 3.74 31.33
N GLY A 44 0.44 5.07 31.53
CA GLY A 44 0.67 5.69 32.84
C GLY A 44 -0.52 5.55 33.79
N VAL A 45 -0.22 5.37 35.07
CA VAL A 45 -1.18 5.04 36.13
C VAL A 45 -1.13 6.10 37.23
N TYR A 46 -2.30 6.53 37.71
CA TYR A 46 -2.45 7.51 38.79
C TYR A 46 -3.16 6.90 40.00
N ALA A 47 -2.56 7.01 41.18
CA ALA A 47 -3.19 6.66 42.45
C ALA A 47 -3.87 7.87 43.10
N ASP A 48 -5.15 7.75 43.48
CA ASP A 48 -5.90 8.83 44.13
C ASP A 48 -5.64 8.94 45.66
N ALA A 49 -6.56 9.55 46.42
CA ALA A 49 -6.41 9.74 47.87
C ALA A 49 -6.77 8.48 48.69
N ASP A 50 -7.72 7.69 48.20
CA ASP A 50 -8.11 6.41 48.79
C ASP A 50 -7.20 5.26 48.28
N GLY A 51 -6.53 5.52 47.15
CA GLY A 51 -5.56 4.65 46.50
C GLY A 51 -6.16 3.77 45.42
N HIS A 52 -7.25 4.21 44.78
CA HIS A 52 -7.70 3.59 43.54
C HIS A 52 -6.75 4.00 42.40
N LEU A 53 -6.55 3.06 41.46
CA LEU A 53 -5.67 3.25 40.31
C LEU A 53 -6.51 3.65 39.08
N HIS A 54 -6.30 4.87 38.62
CA HIS A 54 -6.82 5.42 37.37
C HIS A 54 -5.77 5.21 36.27
N VAL A 55 -6.17 5.05 35.02
CA VAL A 55 -5.26 4.81 33.88
C VAL A 55 -5.50 5.77 32.72
N GLY A 56 -4.64 5.71 31.69
CA GLY A 56 -4.92 6.36 30.41
C GLY A 56 -5.00 7.88 30.48
N ARG A 57 -6.00 8.44 29.81
CA ARG A 57 -6.20 9.90 29.72
C ARG A 57 -6.69 10.52 31.02
N ASP A 58 -7.44 9.77 31.83
CA ASP A 58 -7.88 10.25 33.14
C ASP A 58 -6.73 10.22 34.16
N ALA A 59 -5.84 9.23 34.12
CA ALA A 59 -4.58 9.29 34.88
C ALA A 59 -3.73 10.52 34.51
N GLN A 60 -3.57 10.82 33.21
CA GLN A 60 -2.87 12.02 32.76
C GLN A 60 -3.56 13.31 33.24
N ARG A 61 -4.89 13.38 33.17
CA ARG A 61 -5.67 14.54 33.64
C ARG A 61 -5.55 14.75 35.16
N LEU A 62 -5.54 13.67 35.94
CA LEU A 62 -5.36 13.73 37.40
C LEU A 62 -3.92 14.09 37.77
N ALA A 63 -2.93 13.58 37.02
CA ALA A 63 -1.52 13.96 37.18
C ALA A 63 -1.27 15.46 36.95
N GLN A 64 -2.03 16.12 36.06
CA GLN A 64 -1.97 17.59 35.91
C GLN A 64 -2.41 18.36 37.17
N ALA A 65 -3.16 17.73 38.08
CA ALA A 65 -3.57 18.31 39.36
C ALA A 65 -2.63 17.93 40.52
N ASP A 66 -2.17 16.68 40.59
CA ASP A 66 -1.15 16.24 41.57
C ASP A 66 -0.20 15.17 40.99
N PRO A 67 0.96 15.56 40.43
CA PRO A 67 1.92 14.61 39.86
C PRO A 67 2.50 13.62 40.87
N ALA A 68 2.35 13.85 42.19
CA ALA A 68 2.88 12.95 43.21
C ALA A 68 2.18 11.58 43.27
N GLY A 69 1.04 11.42 42.57
CA GLY A 69 0.32 10.15 42.42
C GLY A 69 0.55 9.42 41.10
N TYR A 70 1.42 9.91 40.20
CA TYR A 70 1.51 9.41 38.83
C TYR A 70 2.81 8.64 38.54
N GLU A 71 2.69 7.39 38.07
CA GLU A 71 3.76 6.67 37.39
C GLU A 71 3.49 6.68 35.87
N PRO A 72 4.24 7.46 35.06
CA PRO A 72 3.99 7.59 33.63
C PRO A 72 4.37 6.34 32.79
N ASN A 73 5.23 5.45 33.29
CA ASN A 73 5.77 4.30 32.55
C ASN A 73 5.93 3.03 33.43
N PRO A 74 4.84 2.44 33.98
CA PRO A 74 4.92 1.31 34.93
C PRO A 74 5.74 0.11 34.44
N LYS A 75 5.78 -0.14 33.13
CA LYS A 75 6.59 -1.21 32.52
C LYS A 75 8.10 -1.06 32.73
N ARG A 76 8.63 0.16 32.95
CA ARG A 76 10.04 0.36 33.35
C ARG A 76 10.29 -0.06 34.80
N ARG A 77 9.27 -0.01 35.68
CA ARG A 77 9.38 -0.32 37.12
C ARG A 77 9.30 -1.82 37.43
N VAL A 78 9.25 -2.69 36.40
CA VAL A 78 8.97 -4.14 36.53
C VAL A 78 9.96 -4.93 37.39
N ASP A 79 11.19 -4.42 37.57
CA ASP A 79 12.23 -5.05 38.39
C ASP A 79 12.22 -4.59 39.87
N GLU A 80 11.34 -3.65 40.24
CA GLU A 80 11.25 -3.09 41.60
C GLU A 80 10.24 -3.86 42.46
N GLU A 81 10.50 -3.96 43.76
CA GLU A 81 9.57 -4.60 44.70
C GLU A 81 8.27 -3.78 44.83
N THR A 82 8.40 -2.46 44.94
CA THR A 82 7.28 -1.51 45.02
C THR A 82 7.60 -0.18 44.34
N VAL A 83 6.55 0.51 43.91
CA VAL A 83 6.56 1.89 43.42
C VAL A 83 5.78 2.75 44.41
N GLU A 84 6.38 3.82 44.90
CA GLU A 84 5.76 4.76 45.83
C GLU A 84 4.93 5.82 45.09
N LEU A 85 3.62 5.83 45.31
CA LEU A 85 2.70 6.86 44.81
C LEU A 85 1.99 7.52 46.00
N ARG A 86 2.16 8.84 46.16
CA ARG A 86 1.65 9.66 47.28
C ARG A 86 2.04 9.15 48.69
N GLY A 87 3.15 8.40 48.79
CA GLY A 87 3.62 7.76 50.04
C GLY A 87 2.92 6.44 50.37
N ARG A 88 2.36 5.76 49.37
CA ARG A 88 1.87 4.39 49.44
C ARG A 88 2.58 3.53 48.39
N ALA A 89 3.15 2.42 48.86
CA ALA A 89 3.69 1.36 48.03
C ALA A 89 2.61 0.63 47.21
N TYR A 90 2.89 0.41 45.92
CA TYR A 90 2.16 -0.50 45.03
C TYR A 90 3.16 -1.43 44.33
N ARG A 91 2.87 -2.73 44.16
CA ARG A 91 3.74 -3.58 43.32
C ARG A 91 3.58 -3.21 41.84
N PRO A 92 4.62 -3.35 40.99
CA PRO A 92 4.49 -3.09 39.55
C PRO A 92 3.36 -3.90 38.88
N ALA A 93 3.11 -5.12 39.36
CA ALA A 93 1.99 -5.95 38.92
C ALA A 93 0.62 -5.27 39.10
N GLU A 94 0.41 -4.48 40.16
CA GLU A 94 -0.86 -3.80 40.44
C GLU A 94 -1.09 -2.62 39.48
N LEU A 95 -0.02 -1.89 39.14
CA LEU A 95 -0.06 -0.81 38.15
C LEU A 95 -0.34 -1.36 36.74
N LEU A 96 0.33 -2.45 36.34
CA LEU A 96 0.06 -3.13 35.08
C LEU A 96 -1.35 -3.73 35.04
N ALA A 97 -1.83 -4.29 36.16
CA ALA A 97 -3.19 -4.84 36.27
C ALA A 97 -4.28 -3.79 36.07
N ALA A 98 -4.09 -2.55 36.53
CA ALA A 98 -5.04 -1.47 36.30
C ALA A 98 -5.21 -1.18 34.79
N THR A 99 -4.10 -1.17 34.05
CA THR A 99 -4.11 -0.95 32.59
C THR A 99 -4.77 -2.13 31.85
N LEU A 100 -4.40 -3.36 32.22
CA LEU A 100 -4.96 -4.60 31.66
C LEU A 100 -6.45 -4.77 31.98
N ARG A 101 -6.92 -4.28 33.14
CA ARG A 101 -8.34 -4.28 33.50
C ARG A 101 -9.13 -3.32 32.61
N ALA A 102 -8.67 -2.08 32.41
CA ALA A 102 -9.35 -1.14 31.50
C ALA A 102 -9.47 -1.68 30.06
N VAL A 103 -8.45 -2.40 29.57
CA VAL A 103 -8.49 -3.09 28.27
C VAL A 103 -9.52 -4.24 28.26
N ALA A 104 -9.60 -5.03 29.33
CA ALA A 104 -10.61 -6.08 29.45
C ALA A 104 -12.04 -5.54 29.57
N ASP A 105 -12.26 -4.49 30.37
CA ASP A 105 -13.55 -3.85 30.54
C ASP A 105 -14.03 -3.23 29.22
N ALA A 106 -13.12 -2.60 28.45
CA ALA A 106 -13.41 -2.13 27.10
C ALA A 106 -13.74 -3.28 26.13
N ALA A 107 -13.05 -4.43 26.21
CA ALA A 107 -13.36 -5.61 25.40
C ALA A 107 -14.74 -6.18 25.74
N VAL A 108 -15.06 -6.33 27.03
CA VAL A 108 -16.37 -6.79 27.53
C VAL A 108 -17.47 -5.81 27.10
N ALA A 109 -17.25 -4.50 27.16
CA ALA A 109 -18.20 -3.51 26.65
C ALA A 109 -18.37 -3.59 25.11
N ALA A 110 -17.31 -3.95 24.38
CA ALA A 110 -17.32 -3.99 22.91
C ALA A 110 -17.88 -5.27 22.28
N VAL A 111 -17.87 -6.42 22.98
CA VAL A 111 -18.39 -7.71 22.47
C VAL A 111 -19.19 -8.56 23.47
N GLY A 112 -19.38 -8.10 24.72
CA GLY A 112 -20.13 -8.82 25.76
C GLY A 112 -19.35 -9.92 26.51
N LEU A 113 -18.05 -10.08 26.21
CA LEU A 113 -17.15 -11.04 26.85
C LEU A 113 -15.69 -10.58 26.70
N LEU A 114 -14.78 -11.17 27.48
CA LEU A 114 -13.33 -11.08 27.25
C LEU A 114 -12.94 -12.22 26.28
N PRO A 115 -12.44 -11.93 25.06
CA PRO A 115 -12.06 -12.97 24.11
C PRO A 115 -10.83 -13.77 24.55
N PRO A 116 -10.56 -14.95 23.93
CA PRO A 116 -9.22 -15.53 23.90
C PRO A 116 -8.21 -14.47 23.42
N ALA A 117 -7.08 -14.34 24.10
CA ALA A 117 -6.25 -13.15 23.98
C ALA A 117 -4.74 -13.42 23.89
N VAL A 118 -4.02 -12.49 23.27
CA VAL A 118 -2.55 -12.46 23.24
C VAL A 118 -2.06 -11.17 23.88
N VAL A 119 -1.09 -11.26 24.79
CA VAL A 119 -0.48 -10.08 25.43
C VAL A 119 1.02 -10.11 25.17
N THR A 120 1.57 -8.99 24.72
CA THR A 120 2.97 -8.92 24.31
C THR A 120 3.92 -8.61 25.46
N HIS A 121 5.19 -9.02 25.31
CA HIS A 121 6.28 -8.59 26.19
C HIS A 121 7.63 -8.49 25.44
N PRO A 122 8.62 -7.73 25.95
CA PRO A 122 9.91 -7.57 25.29
C PRO A 122 10.68 -8.88 25.23
N ALA A 123 11.46 -9.06 24.17
CA ALA A 123 12.15 -10.32 23.91
C ALA A 123 13.18 -10.67 25.00
N ALA A 124 13.83 -9.66 25.58
CA ALA A 124 14.82 -9.81 26.64
C ALA A 124 14.22 -10.09 28.04
N TRP A 125 12.89 -10.19 28.20
CA TRP A 125 12.28 -10.46 29.50
C TRP A 125 12.44 -11.92 29.92
N ALA A 126 13.37 -12.16 30.84
CA ALA A 126 13.52 -13.41 31.59
C ALA A 126 12.30 -13.69 32.49
N ALA A 127 12.21 -14.93 32.99
CA ALA A 127 11.06 -15.43 33.75
C ALA A 127 10.57 -14.52 34.91
N PRO A 128 11.42 -13.84 35.71
CA PRO A 128 10.94 -12.96 36.77
C PRO A 128 10.05 -11.80 36.27
N ARG A 129 10.46 -11.11 35.19
CA ARG A 129 9.64 -10.03 34.60
C ARG A 129 8.35 -10.56 33.98
N ARG A 130 8.39 -11.77 33.40
CA ARG A 130 7.18 -12.43 32.89
C ARG A 130 6.22 -12.84 34.02
N GLN A 131 6.74 -13.25 35.18
CA GLN A 131 5.91 -13.53 36.36
C GLN A 131 5.15 -12.27 36.82
N VAL A 132 5.78 -11.10 36.85
CA VAL A 132 5.09 -9.82 37.16
C VAL A 132 3.94 -9.53 36.18
N LEU A 133 4.05 -9.96 34.92
CA LEU A 133 2.96 -9.89 33.93
C LEU A 133 1.87 -10.96 34.14
N HIS A 134 2.22 -12.19 34.54
CA HIS A 134 1.24 -13.20 34.94
C HIS A 134 0.44 -12.74 36.16
N ASP A 135 1.10 -12.23 37.21
CA ASP A 135 0.49 -11.62 38.39
C ASP A 135 -0.44 -10.46 38.00
N ALA A 136 0.00 -9.59 37.09
CA ALA A 136 -0.81 -8.47 36.61
C ALA A 136 -2.08 -8.91 35.88
N LEU A 137 -2.01 -9.98 35.08
CA LEU A 137 -3.16 -10.56 34.38
C LEU A 137 -4.14 -11.22 35.35
N GLU A 138 -3.65 -11.94 36.37
CA GLU A 138 -4.51 -12.50 37.44
C GLU A 138 -5.21 -11.39 38.23
N LEU A 139 -4.48 -10.36 38.67
CA LEU A 139 -5.03 -9.18 39.36
C LEU A 139 -6.05 -8.42 38.49
N ALA A 140 -5.83 -8.35 37.17
CA ALA A 140 -6.76 -7.78 36.21
C ALA A 140 -7.99 -8.66 35.93
N GLY A 141 -8.00 -9.92 36.38
CA GLY A 141 -9.12 -10.87 36.22
C GLY A 141 -9.15 -11.57 34.86
N TRP A 142 -8.00 -11.65 34.17
CA TRP A 142 -7.88 -12.33 32.89
C TRP A 142 -7.77 -13.86 33.10
N PRO A 143 -8.18 -14.68 32.11
CA PRO A 143 -7.88 -16.11 32.11
C PRO A 143 -6.37 -16.37 32.24
N ALA A 144 -6.00 -17.39 33.02
CA ALA A 144 -4.61 -17.75 33.28
C ALA A 144 -3.78 -17.82 31.99
N ALA A 145 -2.66 -17.11 31.98
CA ALA A 145 -1.83 -16.96 30.79
C ALA A 145 -0.81 -18.09 30.65
N ALA A 146 -0.63 -18.59 29.42
CA ALA A 146 0.41 -19.53 29.04
C ALA A 146 1.48 -18.85 28.17
N GLU A 147 2.74 -19.25 28.30
CA GLU A 147 3.76 -18.87 27.31
C GLU A 147 3.47 -19.54 25.96
N HIS A 148 3.77 -18.82 24.86
CA HIS A 148 3.73 -19.40 23.51
C HIS A 148 4.61 -20.67 23.46
N THR A 149 3.96 -21.82 23.29
CA THR A 149 4.57 -23.15 23.23
C THR A 149 3.98 -23.93 22.05
N LEU A 150 4.80 -24.76 21.41
CA LEU A 150 4.49 -25.58 20.23
C LEU A 150 3.61 -26.79 20.62
N ALA A 151 2.45 -26.52 21.21
CA ALA A 151 1.72 -27.48 22.07
C ALA A 151 0.21 -27.53 21.82
N GLY A 152 -0.22 -27.57 20.55
CA GLY A 152 -1.57 -28.02 20.18
C GLY A 152 -2.67 -26.94 20.16
N PRO A 153 -3.94 -27.38 19.97
CA PRO A 153 -5.03 -26.49 19.61
C PRO A 153 -5.50 -25.59 20.76
N ILE A 154 -5.68 -24.30 20.43
CA ILE A 154 -6.32 -23.20 21.18
C ILE A 154 -6.76 -23.57 22.61
N ALA A 155 -5.91 -23.28 23.59
CA ALA A 155 -6.32 -23.23 24.98
C ALA A 155 -7.30 -22.05 25.20
N PRO A 156 -8.40 -22.22 25.96
CA PRO A 156 -9.34 -21.13 26.25
C PRO A 156 -8.77 -20.18 27.31
N GLY A 157 -7.91 -19.26 26.89
CA GLY A 157 -7.29 -18.28 27.79
C GLY A 157 -6.38 -17.26 27.12
N THR A 158 -5.36 -16.82 27.85
CA THR A 158 -4.41 -15.79 27.43
C THR A 158 -3.08 -16.43 26.99
N ARG A 159 -2.45 -15.94 25.91
CA ARG A 159 -1.10 -16.32 25.45
C ARG A 159 -0.14 -15.15 25.63
N LEU A 160 1.08 -15.43 26.10
CA LEU A 160 2.18 -14.46 26.11
C LEU A 160 3.04 -14.63 24.85
N LEU A 161 3.25 -13.54 24.11
CA LEU A 161 4.02 -13.50 22.87
C LEU A 161 5.13 -12.45 22.95
N ARG A 162 6.29 -12.72 22.34
CA ARG A 162 7.39 -11.76 22.27
C ARG A 162 7.09 -10.69 21.22
N GLU A 163 7.24 -9.41 21.58
CA GLU A 163 7.00 -8.24 20.72
C GLU A 163 7.61 -8.36 19.31
N PRO A 164 8.89 -8.72 19.12
CA PRO A 164 9.46 -8.87 17.78
C PRO A 164 9.00 -10.13 17.02
N VAL A 165 8.45 -11.15 17.69
CA VAL A 165 7.81 -12.29 17.02
C VAL A 165 6.46 -11.84 16.44
N ALA A 166 5.71 -11.05 17.22
CA ALA A 166 4.48 -10.43 16.75
C ALA A 166 4.77 -9.50 15.54
N ALA A 167 5.77 -8.62 15.65
CA ALA A 167 6.20 -7.78 14.53
C ALA A 167 6.61 -8.60 13.29
N ALA A 168 7.45 -9.62 13.42
CA ALA A 168 7.84 -10.46 12.28
C ALA A 168 6.62 -11.13 11.60
N ARG A 169 5.63 -11.58 12.38
CA ARG A 169 4.35 -12.09 11.84
C ARG A 169 3.50 -10.99 11.19
N TYR A 170 3.48 -9.77 11.72
CA TYR A 170 2.80 -8.63 11.09
C TYR A 170 3.34 -8.35 9.69
N TYR A 171 4.66 -8.16 9.57
CA TYR A 171 5.29 -7.86 8.28
C TYR A 171 5.07 -8.99 7.26
N THR A 172 5.15 -10.25 7.68
CA THR A 172 5.10 -11.39 6.76
C THR A 172 3.69 -11.89 6.45
N GLN A 173 2.74 -11.84 7.39
CA GLN A 173 1.37 -12.32 7.20
C GLN A 173 0.35 -11.19 6.92
N VAL A 174 0.41 -10.08 7.67
CA VAL A 174 -0.60 -9.02 7.60
C VAL A 174 -0.26 -8.05 6.46
N LEU A 175 0.95 -7.50 6.44
CA LEU A 175 1.45 -6.68 5.33
C LEU A 175 1.86 -7.50 4.09
N ARG A 176 1.77 -8.84 4.17
CA ARG A 176 2.12 -9.78 3.09
C ARG A 176 3.46 -9.44 2.41
N ARG A 177 4.50 -9.16 3.20
CA ARG A 177 5.90 -9.05 2.75
C ARG A 177 6.62 -10.37 3.06
N PRO A 178 6.45 -11.43 2.24
CA PRO A 178 6.89 -12.78 2.62
C PRO A 178 8.43 -12.87 2.68
N VAL A 179 8.91 -13.35 3.82
CA VAL A 179 10.30 -13.78 4.03
C VAL A 179 10.37 -15.26 3.67
N PRO A 180 11.29 -15.71 2.79
CA PRO A 180 11.42 -17.13 2.46
C PRO A 180 11.71 -18.00 3.70
N VAL A 181 11.32 -19.28 3.65
CA VAL A 181 11.69 -20.26 4.70
C VAL A 181 13.22 -20.43 4.71
N GLY A 182 13.79 -20.46 5.91
CA GLY A 182 15.24 -20.36 6.16
C GLY A 182 15.77 -18.92 6.18
N GLY A 183 15.05 -17.96 5.58
CA GLY A 183 15.36 -16.53 5.57
C GLY A 183 15.32 -15.92 6.97
N VAL A 184 16.06 -14.82 7.16
CA VAL A 184 16.23 -14.16 8.46
C VAL A 184 15.86 -12.68 8.36
N VAL A 185 15.24 -12.13 9.40
CA VAL A 185 14.95 -10.69 9.52
C VAL A 185 15.44 -10.16 10.86
N ALA A 186 15.76 -8.87 10.91
CA ALA A 186 15.96 -8.13 12.15
C ALA A 186 14.75 -7.25 12.43
N VAL A 187 14.25 -7.29 13.66
CA VAL A 187 13.31 -6.30 14.21
C VAL A 187 14.07 -5.37 15.14
N PHE A 188 13.88 -4.07 14.93
CA PHE A 188 14.40 -2.98 15.73
C PHE A 188 13.20 -2.27 16.36
N ASP A 189 12.92 -2.60 17.62
CA ASP A 189 11.87 -1.94 18.40
C ASP A 189 12.48 -0.81 19.22
N PHE A 190 12.08 0.43 18.93
CA PHE A 190 12.55 1.62 19.63
C PHE A 190 11.34 2.36 20.19
N GLY A 191 10.89 1.90 21.35
CA GLY A 191 9.75 2.44 22.07
C GLY A 191 10.07 3.71 22.86
N GLY A 192 9.19 4.07 23.80
CA GLY A 192 9.47 5.12 24.79
C GLY A 192 10.44 4.67 25.91
N GLY A 193 10.47 3.37 26.19
CA GLY A 193 11.18 2.77 27.32
C GLY A 193 12.54 2.18 27.02
N THR A 194 12.66 1.40 25.95
CA THR A 194 13.85 0.60 25.65
C THR A 194 14.10 0.59 24.14
N LEU A 195 15.29 0.14 23.80
CA LEU A 195 15.61 -0.41 22.50
C LEU A 195 15.71 -1.93 22.66
N ASP A 196 14.90 -2.69 21.93
CA ASP A 196 14.98 -4.14 21.86
C ASP A 196 15.27 -4.53 20.39
N VAL A 197 16.34 -5.30 20.17
CA VAL A 197 16.72 -5.79 18.85
C VAL A 197 16.68 -7.32 18.85
N ALA A 198 15.95 -7.89 17.89
CA ALA A 198 15.84 -9.34 17.73
C ALA A 198 16.09 -9.75 16.28
N VAL A 199 16.85 -10.83 16.10
CA VAL A 199 17.07 -11.47 14.80
C VAL A 199 16.29 -12.77 14.79
N LEU A 200 15.36 -12.93 13.85
CA LEU A 200 14.41 -14.03 13.78
C LEU A 200 14.54 -14.75 12.44
N ARG A 201 14.59 -16.08 12.47
CA ARG A 201 14.53 -16.92 11.26
C ARG A 201 13.08 -17.27 10.97
N ASN A 202 12.65 -17.22 9.71
CA ASN A 202 11.42 -17.89 9.30
C ASN A 202 11.71 -19.38 9.12
N GLU A 203 11.16 -20.23 9.97
CA GLU A 203 11.27 -21.70 9.83
C GLU A 203 10.04 -22.31 9.13
N GLY A 204 9.13 -21.47 8.62
CA GLY A 204 7.90 -21.87 7.94
C GLY A 204 6.70 -21.88 8.89
N ALA A 205 5.62 -22.53 8.47
CA ALA A 205 4.52 -22.85 9.38
C ALA A 205 4.88 -24.11 10.18
N ASP A 206 4.56 -24.10 11.47
CA ASP A 206 4.68 -25.29 12.33
C ASP A 206 3.58 -26.33 12.00
N PRO A 207 3.60 -27.53 12.62
CA PRO A 207 2.59 -28.57 12.37
C PRO A 207 1.13 -28.20 12.65
N TRP A 208 0.86 -27.07 13.30
CA TRP A 208 -0.49 -26.58 13.60
C TRP A 208 -0.92 -25.44 12.65
N GLY A 209 0.05 -24.68 12.14
CA GLY A 209 -0.11 -23.63 11.14
C GLY A 209 0.44 -22.26 11.57
N ASP A 210 1.00 -22.15 12.77
CA ASP A 210 1.57 -20.90 13.29
C ASP A 210 2.94 -20.67 12.62
N SER A 211 3.23 -19.44 12.14
CA SER A 211 4.56 -19.17 11.58
C SER A 211 5.63 -19.22 12.67
N GLY A 212 6.56 -20.16 12.53
CA GLY A 212 7.76 -20.28 13.33
C GLY A 212 8.73 -19.15 13.03
N PHE A 213 8.71 -18.12 13.88
CA PHE A 213 9.76 -17.10 13.96
C PHE A 213 10.56 -17.26 15.27
N PRO A 214 11.36 -18.33 15.43
CA PRO A 214 12.28 -18.43 16.55
C PRO A 214 13.33 -17.30 16.52
N LEU A 215 13.68 -16.85 17.72
CA LEU A 215 14.79 -15.94 17.96
C LEU A 215 16.10 -16.68 17.68
N VAL A 216 16.92 -16.15 16.78
CA VAL A 216 18.31 -16.58 16.55
C VAL A 216 19.25 -15.84 17.51
N ALA A 217 19.02 -14.55 17.70
CA ALA A 217 19.71 -13.71 18.68
C ALA A 217 18.81 -12.56 19.15
N THR A 218 19.09 -12.04 20.34
CA THR A 218 18.45 -10.84 20.91
C THR A 218 19.47 -10.02 21.68
N GLY A 219 19.32 -8.71 21.62
CA GLY A 219 20.02 -7.74 22.46
C GLY A 219 19.16 -6.49 22.62
N GLY A 220 19.74 -5.42 23.17
CA GLY A 220 18.97 -4.24 23.51
C GLY A 220 19.59 -3.39 24.61
N ILE A 221 19.02 -2.21 24.79
CA ILE A 221 19.55 -1.16 25.66
C ILE A 221 18.40 -0.61 26.52
N ALA A 222 18.47 -0.87 27.83
CA ALA A 222 17.42 -0.54 28.80
C ALA A 222 17.37 0.97 29.17
N ASP A 223 18.45 1.70 28.90
CA ASP A 223 18.61 3.15 29.09
C ASP A 223 18.55 3.93 27.75
N LEU A 224 17.77 3.43 26.78
CA LEU A 224 17.68 4.04 25.45
C LEU A 224 16.29 3.85 24.82
N GLY A 225 15.37 4.76 25.15
CA GLY A 225 14.08 4.91 24.48
C GLY A 225 13.76 6.37 24.18
N GLY A 226 12.52 6.63 23.77
CA GLY A 226 12.02 7.98 23.50
C GLY A 226 12.12 8.95 24.69
N LEU A 227 12.15 8.46 25.93
CA LEU A 227 12.34 9.28 27.13
C LEU A 227 13.79 9.75 27.32
N ASP A 228 14.76 8.98 26.86
CA ASP A 228 16.18 9.32 26.96
C ASP A 228 16.54 10.38 25.89
N LEU A 229 15.82 10.37 24.76
CA LEU A 229 15.77 11.48 23.80
C LEU A 229 15.10 12.74 24.40
N ASP A 230 14.01 12.60 25.16
CA ASP A 230 13.37 13.73 25.87
C ASP A 230 14.34 14.33 26.90
N ALA A 231 15.07 13.49 27.65
CA ALA A 231 16.07 13.94 28.62
C ALA A 231 17.23 14.73 27.98
N ALA A 232 17.69 14.31 26.79
CA ALA A 232 18.73 15.03 26.05
C ALA A 232 18.26 16.42 25.59
N LEU A 233 17.02 16.52 25.10
CA LEU A 233 16.40 17.80 24.73
C LEU A 233 16.14 18.70 25.95
N LEU A 234 15.72 18.14 27.08
CA LEU A 234 15.57 18.87 28.35
C LEU A 234 16.93 19.42 28.84
N GLY A 235 18.01 18.65 28.69
CA GLY A 235 19.37 19.11 28.98
C GLY A 235 19.75 20.35 28.16
N ARG A 236 19.51 20.31 26.85
CA ARG A 236 19.72 21.45 25.93
C ARG A 236 18.85 22.65 26.27
N LEU A 237 17.59 22.44 26.59
CA LEU A 237 16.68 23.49 27.04
C LEU A 237 17.20 24.16 28.33
N GLY A 238 17.82 23.38 29.22
CA GLY A 238 18.51 23.89 30.41
C GLY A 238 19.76 24.72 30.12
N GLU A 239 20.49 24.45 29.04
CA GLU A 239 21.59 25.33 28.59
C GLU A 239 21.09 26.71 28.19
N LEU A 240 19.93 26.77 27.53
CA LEU A 240 19.33 28.01 27.01
C LEU A 240 18.63 28.81 28.12
N VAL A 241 17.88 28.16 29.02
CA VAL A 241 17.05 28.82 30.03
C VAL A 241 17.83 29.20 31.29
N ARG A 242 18.68 28.30 31.81
CA ARG A 242 19.35 28.47 33.12
C ARG A 242 20.21 29.74 33.24
N PRO A 243 20.91 30.25 32.20
CA PRO A 243 21.68 31.49 32.32
C PRO A 243 20.82 32.74 32.57
N ALA A 244 19.62 32.79 31.98
CA ALA A 244 18.69 33.91 32.16
C ALA A 244 17.77 33.72 33.38
N HIS A 245 17.44 32.47 33.72
CA HIS A 245 16.40 32.12 34.69
C HIS A 245 16.83 31.01 35.67
N PRO A 246 17.93 31.18 36.41
CA PRO A 246 18.54 30.11 37.21
C PRO A 246 17.60 29.55 38.30
N GLU A 247 16.90 30.42 39.04
CA GLU A 247 15.94 29.99 40.08
C GLU A 247 14.71 29.26 39.51
N ARG A 248 14.22 29.69 38.35
CA ARG A 248 13.08 29.03 37.68
C ARG A 248 13.49 27.64 37.21
N TRP A 249 14.66 27.52 36.58
CA TRP A 249 15.21 26.23 36.16
C TRP A 249 15.45 25.29 37.34
N ALA A 250 16.01 25.79 38.45
CA ALA A 250 16.21 25.00 39.67
C ALA A 250 14.91 24.35 40.17
N ARG A 251 13.83 25.14 40.29
CA ARG A 251 12.49 24.64 40.69
C ARG A 251 11.90 23.61 39.73
N LEU A 252 12.17 23.74 38.43
CA LEU A 252 11.74 22.77 37.40
C LEU A 252 12.51 21.44 37.49
N THR A 253 13.80 21.48 37.87
CA THR A 253 14.61 20.27 38.07
C THR A 253 14.37 19.60 39.43
N ASP A 254 14.24 20.37 40.51
CA ASP A 254 14.11 19.90 41.90
C ASP A 254 12.84 20.47 42.58
N PRO A 255 11.66 19.91 42.28
CA PRO A 255 10.37 20.49 42.68
C PRO A 255 9.92 20.06 44.09
N THR A 256 10.03 20.99 45.04
CA THR A 256 9.66 20.77 46.45
C THR A 256 8.14 20.76 46.69
N THR A 257 7.40 21.60 45.97
CA THR A 257 5.95 21.81 46.10
C THR A 257 5.14 21.14 44.99
N THR A 258 3.83 20.98 45.19
CA THR A 258 2.92 20.46 44.15
C THR A 258 2.66 21.46 43.02
N ALA A 259 3.01 22.75 43.18
CA ALA A 259 3.07 23.68 42.06
C ALA A 259 4.27 23.36 41.16
N GLU A 260 5.47 23.33 41.75
CA GLU A 260 6.72 23.05 41.02
C GLU A 260 6.72 21.65 40.37
N ARG A 261 6.06 20.65 40.99
CA ARG A 261 5.88 19.33 40.38
C ARG A 261 5.01 19.38 39.12
N ARG A 262 3.96 20.19 39.10
CA ARG A 262 3.10 20.36 37.90
C ARG A 262 3.86 21.10 36.81
N ASP A 263 4.60 22.14 37.17
CA ASP A 263 5.47 22.87 36.25
C ASP A 263 6.52 21.93 35.63
N ARG A 264 7.14 21.05 36.43
CA ARG A 264 8.05 20.00 35.92
C ARG A 264 7.32 19.03 34.98
N GLN A 265 6.14 18.51 35.34
CA GLN A 265 5.39 17.59 34.48
C GLN A 265 5.06 18.23 33.13
N GLN A 266 4.54 19.46 33.15
CA GLN A 266 4.23 20.23 31.95
C GLN A 266 5.48 20.47 31.08
N LEU A 267 6.64 20.74 31.69
CA LEU A 267 7.90 20.89 30.96
C LEU A 267 8.30 19.59 30.23
N TRP A 268 8.19 18.43 30.88
CA TRP A 268 8.50 17.14 30.26
C TRP A 268 7.53 16.80 29.11
N ASP A 269 6.24 17.08 29.25
CA ASP A 269 5.26 16.85 28.19
C ASP A 269 5.46 17.84 27.01
N ASN A 270 5.82 19.10 27.29
CA ASN A 270 6.18 20.08 26.26
C ASN A 270 7.47 19.68 25.51
N VAL A 271 8.49 19.14 26.20
CA VAL A 271 9.71 18.63 25.57
C VAL A 271 9.41 17.40 24.70
N ARG A 272 8.52 16.49 25.14
CA ARG A 272 8.08 15.35 24.33
C ARG A 272 7.34 15.81 23.07
N GLY A 273 6.41 16.75 23.21
CA GLY A 273 5.72 17.36 22.07
C GLY A 273 6.68 18.03 21.09
N ALA A 274 7.74 18.67 21.59
CA ALA A 274 8.79 19.25 20.76
C ALA A 274 9.61 18.18 20.01
N LYS A 275 10.03 17.09 20.68
CA LYS A 275 10.68 15.95 20.02
C LYS A 275 9.81 15.39 18.89
N GLU A 276 8.55 15.13 19.19
CA GLU A 276 7.58 14.58 18.24
C GLU A 276 7.27 15.54 17.08
N MET A 277 7.27 16.85 17.33
CA MET A 277 7.17 17.89 16.30
C MET A 277 8.41 17.94 15.41
N LEU A 278 9.63 17.86 15.99
CA LEU A 278 10.90 17.91 15.26
C LEU A 278 11.13 16.72 14.31
N SER A 279 10.46 15.59 14.50
CA SER A 279 10.40 14.51 13.50
C SER A 279 9.70 14.92 12.20
N ARG A 280 8.84 15.95 12.21
CA ARG A 280 8.11 16.47 11.04
C ARG A 280 8.56 17.88 10.61
N ALA A 281 8.73 18.80 11.55
CA ALA A 281 9.18 20.18 11.34
C ALA A 281 10.69 20.36 11.54
N VAL A 282 11.22 21.54 11.14
CA VAL A 282 12.63 21.94 11.34
C VAL A 282 12.89 22.70 12.65
N VAL A 283 11.84 23.26 13.27
CA VAL A 283 11.88 23.99 14.54
C VAL A 283 10.62 23.62 15.35
N ALA A 284 10.75 23.51 16.67
CA ALA A 284 9.64 23.37 17.60
C ALA A 284 9.77 24.40 18.75
N PRO A 285 8.75 25.23 19.02
CA PRO A 285 8.75 26.14 20.16
C PRO A 285 8.36 25.39 21.44
N VAL A 286 9.16 25.53 22.50
CA VAL A 286 8.93 24.89 23.80
C VAL A 286 8.52 25.92 24.83
N ALA A 287 7.28 25.84 25.31
CA ALA A 287 6.83 26.64 26.45
C ALA A 287 7.50 26.11 27.73
N VAL A 288 8.18 26.98 28.47
CA VAL A 288 8.85 26.65 29.74
C VAL A 288 8.09 27.34 30.87
N PRO A 289 7.53 26.61 31.86
CA PRO A 289 6.69 27.24 32.88
C PRO A 289 7.43 28.36 33.64
N GLY A 290 6.76 29.51 33.77
CA GLY A 290 7.34 30.72 34.35
C GLY A 290 8.25 31.52 33.41
N VAL A 291 8.44 31.12 32.15
CA VAL A 291 9.09 31.91 31.09
C VAL A 291 8.02 32.39 30.11
N GLU A 292 8.06 33.66 29.71
CA GLU A 292 7.01 34.27 28.88
C GLU A 292 7.16 33.92 27.39
N GLU A 293 8.40 33.85 26.90
CA GLU A 293 8.71 33.46 25.52
C GLU A 293 8.94 31.94 25.41
N ALA A 294 8.40 31.32 24.36
CA ALA A 294 8.66 29.92 24.05
C ALA A 294 10.07 29.76 23.43
N VAL A 295 10.86 28.84 23.97
CA VAL A 295 12.25 28.62 23.54
C VAL A 295 12.25 27.76 22.27
N PRO A 296 12.80 28.22 21.14
CA PRO A 296 12.90 27.40 19.94
C PRO A 296 13.99 26.35 20.08
N LEU A 297 13.65 25.08 19.84
CA LEU A 297 14.61 24.00 19.59
C LEU A 297 14.57 23.64 18.10
N THR A 298 15.73 23.40 17.49
CA THR A 298 15.83 23.05 16.07
C THR A 298 15.96 21.54 15.85
N ARG A 299 15.65 21.05 14.65
CA ARG A 299 15.96 19.66 14.25
C ARG A 299 17.47 19.40 14.31
N GLU A 300 18.30 20.40 14.00
CA GLU A 300 19.77 20.28 14.12
C GLU A 300 20.22 20.09 15.57
N ASP A 301 19.64 20.83 16.53
CA ASP A 301 19.87 20.58 17.96
C ASP A 301 19.48 19.15 18.33
N PHE A 302 18.27 18.72 17.94
CA PHE A 302 17.78 17.38 18.27
C PHE A 302 18.64 16.27 17.65
N GLU A 303 18.95 16.34 16.35
CA GLU A 303 19.75 15.33 15.66
C GLU A 303 21.18 15.27 16.20
N ARG A 304 21.79 16.41 16.56
CA ARG A 304 23.11 16.47 17.20
C ARG A 304 23.13 15.83 18.59
N LEU A 305 22.05 15.96 19.36
CA LEU A 305 21.88 15.35 20.69
C LEU A 305 21.51 13.86 20.60
N ALA A 306 20.70 13.48 19.62
CA ALA A 306 20.28 12.11 19.38
C ALA A 306 21.39 11.25 18.76
N ALA A 307 22.24 11.80 17.90
CA ALA A 307 23.30 11.06 17.21
C ALA A 307 24.15 10.11 18.10
N PRO A 308 24.71 10.52 19.27
CA PRO A 308 25.46 9.60 20.13
C PRO A 308 24.59 8.51 20.76
N LEU A 309 23.31 8.78 21.03
CA LEU A 309 22.36 7.80 21.55
C LEU A 309 21.97 6.79 20.47
N LEU A 310 21.68 7.26 19.26
CA LEU A 310 21.35 6.39 18.12
C LEU A 310 22.57 5.60 17.62
N ALA A 311 23.79 6.13 17.73
CA ALA A 311 25.00 5.37 17.46
C ALA A 311 25.11 4.11 18.34
N ARG A 312 24.70 4.17 19.62
CA ARG A 312 24.59 2.98 20.47
C ARG A 312 23.56 1.98 19.92
N ALA A 313 22.41 2.46 19.48
CA ALA A 313 21.35 1.62 18.92
C ALA A 313 21.77 0.87 17.65
N VAL A 314 22.44 1.58 16.74
CA VAL A 314 22.93 0.99 15.48
C VAL A 314 24.09 0.02 15.75
N ALA A 315 25.00 0.35 16.66
CA ALA A 315 26.06 -0.56 17.10
C ALA A 315 25.50 -1.84 17.71
N GLU A 316 24.46 -1.74 18.56
CA GLU A 316 23.79 -2.92 19.11
C GLU A 316 23.06 -3.73 18.03
N THR A 317 22.48 -3.07 17.02
CA THR A 317 21.89 -3.77 15.87
C THR A 317 22.93 -4.57 15.10
N ARG A 318 24.14 -4.01 14.91
CA ARG A 318 25.30 -4.71 14.36
C ARG A 318 25.74 -5.89 15.26
N ASN A 319 25.78 -5.70 16.58
CA ASN A 319 26.16 -6.73 17.55
C ASN A 319 25.20 -7.93 17.52
N VAL A 320 23.89 -7.71 17.58
CA VAL A 320 22.88 -8.78 17.59
C VAL A 320 22.86 -9.54 16.27
N THR A 321 23.06 -8.83 15.15
CA THR A 321 23.21 -9.46 13.82
C THR A 321 24.44 -10.37 13.78
N ALA A 322 25.59 -9.91 14.30
CA ALA A 322 26.80 -10.72 14.40
C ALA A 322 26.64 -11.90 15.37
N ALA A 323 25.93 -11.73 16.49
CA ALA A 323 25.63 -12.78 17.46
C ALA A 323 24.72 -13.88 16.88
N ALA A 324 23.87 -13.55 15.90
CA ALA A 324 23.10 -14.52 15.11
C ALA A 324 23.96 -15.31 14.09
N GLY A 325 25.28 -15.04 14.02
CA GLY A 325 26.20 -15.64 13.05
C GLY A 325 26.09 -15.03 11.64
N LEU A 326 25.57 -13.80 11.52
CA LEU A 326 25.24 -13.17 10.24
C LEU A 326 25.96 -11.83 10.04
N ARG A 327 26.15 -11.47 8.77
CA ARG A 327 26.40 -10.08 8.36
C ARG A 327 25.07 -9.39 8.02
N PRO A 328 24.99 -8.04 8.04
CA PRO A 328 23.80 -7.32 7.61
C PRO A 328 23.29 -7.68 6.21
N ASP A 329 24.18 -7.88 5.23
CA ASP A 329 23.81 -8.27 3.85
C ASP A 329 23.15 -9.66 3.72
N GLN A 330 23.04 -10.41 4.83
CA GLN A 330 22.37 -11.70 4.91
C GLN A 330 20.97 -11.63 5.55
N LEU A 331 20.54 -10.43 5.98
CA LEU A 331 19.19 -10.19 6.47
C LEU A 331 18.25 -9.89 5.29
N SER A 332 17.16 -10.66 5.19
CA SER A 332 16.07 -10.48 4.21
C SER A 332 15.26 -9.20 4.44
N GLY A 333 15.46 -8.53 5.57
CA GLY A 333 14.80 -7.29 5.94
C GLY A 333 15.22 -6.80 7.34
N LEU A 334 15.20 -5.48 7.50
CA LEU A 334 15.28 -4.78 8.78
C LEU A 334 13.97 -4.03 8.99
N PHE A 335 13.29 -4.31 10.09
CA PHE A 335 11.92 -3.87 10.36
C PHE A 335 11.88 -2.94 11.56
N LEU A 336 11.39 -1.71 11.38
CA LEU A 336 11.28 -0.72 12.46
C LEU A 336 9.92 -0.80 13.15
N VAL A 337 9.91 -0.73 14.48
CA VAL A 337 8.74 -0.84 15.36
C VAL A 337 8.90 0.12 16.55
N GLY A 338 7.79 0.56 17.15
CA GLY A 338 7.82 1.49 18.29
C GLY A 338 7.96 2.96 17.87
N GLY A 339 7.27 3.85 18.60
CA GLY A 339 7.03 5.23 18.16
C GLY A 339 8.27 6.11 17.97
N SER A 340 9.40 5.80 18.61
CA SER A 340 10.64 6.58 18.47
C SER A 340 11.35 6.33 17.13
N THR A 341 10.97 5.28 16.39
CA THR A 341 11.47 5.04 15.01
C THR A 341 11.01 6.10 14.00
N ARG A 342 9.98 6.90 14.33
CA ARG A 342 9.57 8.05 13.51
C ARG A 342 10.60 9.18 13.45
N VAL A 343 11.65 9.15 14.28
CA VAL A 343 12.75 10.12 14.21
C VAL A 343 13.58 9.83 12.93
N PRO A 344 13.60 10.70 11.90
CA PRO A 344 14.15 10.36 10.59
C PRO A 344 15.66 10.03 10.59
N LEU A 345 16.39 10.46 11.62
CA LEU A 345 17.79 10.09 11.84
C LEU A 345 17.98 8.59 12.14
N VAL A 346 17.01 7.91 12.75
CA VAL A 346 17.07 6.47 13.09
C VAL A 346 17.23 5.63 11.82
N ALA A 347 16.31 5.79 10.87
CA ALA A 347 16.35 5.06 9.61
C ALA A 347 17.61 5.39 8.78
N ARG A 348 18.03 6.68 8.75
CA ARG A 348 19.26 7.11 8.05
C ARG A 348 20.52 6.48 8.61
N LEU A 349 20.70 6.46 9.94
CA LEU A 349 21.89 5.87 10.56
C LEU A 349 21.92 4.35 10.44
N LEU A 350 20.78 3.66 10.62
CA LEU A 350 20.68 2.22 10.35
C LEU A 350 21.03 1.89 8.90
N HIS A 351 20.51 2.67 7.94
CA HIS A 351 20.81 2.46 6.52
C HIS A 351 22.31 2.64 6.20
N ALA A 352 22.90 3.75 6.65
CA ALA A 352 24.29 4.09 6.35
C ALA A 352 25.31 3.10 6.92
N GLU A 353 25.07 2.57 8.13
CA GLU A 353 26.01 1.68 8.84
C GLU A 353 25.80 0.19 8.51
N LEU A 354 24.57 -0.23 8.19
CA LEU A 354 24.22 -1.63 7.92
C LEU A 354 24.06 -1.95 6.43
N GLY A 355 23.89 -0.95 5.55
CA GLY A 355 23.73 -1.14 4.11
C GLY A 355 22.36 -1.68 3.66
N ILE A 356 21.42 -1.88 4.59
CA ILE A 356 20.05 -2.36 4.33
C ILE A 356 19.10 -1.16 4.40
N ALA A 357 18.11 -1.07 3.52
CA ALA A 357 17.02 -0.11 3.69
C ALA A 357 16.06 -0.59 4.82
N PRO A 358 15.92 0.13 5.95
CA PRO A 358 14.97 -0.26 6.99
C PRO A 358 13.54 -0.03 6.50
N THR A 359 12.64 -0.98 6.72
CA THR A 359 11.20 -0.73 6.51
C THR A 359 10.67 0.10 7.67
N VAL A 360 10.21 1.31 7.36
CA VAL A 360 9.46 2.19 8.26
C VAL A 360 7.96 1.97 8.02
N LEU A 361 7.15 2.18 9.05
CA LEU A 361 5.68 2.14 8.99
C LEU A 361 5.10 3.49 9.40
N GLU A 362 3.89 3.80 8.94
CA GLU A 362 3.19 5.04 9.29
C GLU A 362 2.70 5.05 10.75
N GLN A 363 2.23 3.88 11.22
CA GLN A 363 1.69 3.65 12.55
C GLN A 363 2.45 2.53 13.30
N PRO A 364 3.75 2.71 13.65
CA PRO A 364 4.57 1.70 14.34
C PRO A 364 4.06 1.18 15.69
N GLU A 365 2.92 1.66 16.20
CA GLU A 365 2.24 1.18 17.41
C GLU A 365 1.22 0.04 17.17
N LEU A 366 0.58 -0.03 16.00
CA LEU A 366 -0.36 -1.13 15.67
C LEU A 366 0.30 -2.50 15.36
N PRO A 367 1.45 -2.58 14.66
CA PRO A 367 2.08 -3.82 14.19
C PRO A 367 2.24 -4.91 15.22
N VAL A 368 2.56 -4.55 16.46
CA VAL A 368 2.79 -5.53 17.54
C VAL A 368 1.47 -6.18 17.96
N ALA A 369 0.39 -5.40 18.09
CA ALA A 369 -0.94 -5.94 18.41
C ALA A 369 -1.58 -6.68 17.22
N GLU A 370 -1.52 -6.12 16.00
CA GLU A 370 -2.06 -6.77 14.80
C GLU A 370 -1.30 -8.05 14.42
N GLY A 371 0.03 -8.03 14.59
CA GLY A 371 0.87 -9.21 14.45
C GLY A 371 0.60 -10.25 15.54
N ALA A 372 0.31 -9.84 16.77
CA ALA A 372 -0.02 -10.77 17.85
C ALA A 372 -1.35 -11.48 17.65
N LEU A 373 -2.36 -10.86 17.01
CA LEU A 373 -3.61 -11.54 16.65
C LEU A 373 -3.42 -12.78 15.76
N THR A 374 -2.31 -12.87 15.02
CA THR A 374 -2.00 -14.05 14.19
C THR A 374 -1.68 -15.30 15.01
N ASP A 375 -1.28 -15.14 16.28
CA ASP A 375 -0.99 -16.23 17.23
C ASP A 375 -2.26 -16.93 17.77
N LEU A 376 -3.43 -16.42 17.39
CA LEU A 376 -4.73 -17.06 17.55
C LEU A 376 -5.32 -17.29 16.15
N PRO A 377 -5.00 -18.39 15.44
CA PRO A 377 -5.60 -18.68 14.14
C PRO A 377 -7.13 -18.83 14.23
N LEU A 378 -7.84 -18.47 13.16
CA LEU A 378 -9.29 -18.68 13.07
C LEU A 378 -9.62 -20.19 13.16
N PRO A 379 -10.65 -20.60 13.92
CA PRO A 379 -11.04 -22.01 14.00
C PRO A 379 -11.37 -22.60 12.61
N ARG A 380 -10.55 -23.54 12.14
CA ARG A 380 -10.88 -24.34 10.95
C ARG A 380 -12.20 -25.07 11.20
N ALA A 381 -13.20 -24.87 10.34
CA ALA A 381 -14.52 -25.48 10.47
C ALA A 381 -14.41 -27.01 10.59
N ALA A 382 -14.81 -27.56 11.75
CA ALA A 382 -14.57 -28.96 12.06
C ALA A 382 -15.34 -29.88 11.10
N ARG A 383 -14.63 -30.84 10.48
CA ARG A 383 -15.27 -31.97 9.79
C ARG A 383 -16.17 -32.69 10.80
N ARG A 384 -17.48 -32.72 10.55
CA ARG A 384 -18.46 -33.40 11.41
C ARG A 384 -18.03 -34.86 11.64
N PRO A 385 -17.92 -35.34 12.90
CA PRO A 385 -17.68 -36.77 13.16
C PRO A 385 -18.95 -37.55 12.78
N GLY A 386 -18.89 -38.43 11.77
CA GLY A 386 -20.14 -39.06 11.31
C GLY A 386 -20.12 -39.93 10.06
N ALA A 387 -19.08 -40.74 9.83
CA ALA A 387 -19.20 -41.93 8.96
C ALA A 387 -18.22 -43.01 9.44
N PRO A 388 -18.66 -44.28 9.65
CA PRO A 388 -17.72 -45.36 9.93
C PRO A 388 -16.86 -45.63 8.69
N ALA A 389 -15.56 -45.86 8.88
CA ALA A 389 -14.67 -46.21 7.79
C ALA A 389 -15.12 -47.53 7.14
N ALA A 390 -15.25 -47.52 5.80
CA ALA A 390 -15.49 -48.76 5.06
C ALA A 390 -14.30 -49.72 5.25
N PRO A 391 -14.54 -51.04 5.35
CA PRO A 391 -13.46 -52.01 5.48
C PRO A 391 -12.52 -51.94 4.26
N PRO A 392 -11.20 -52.08 4.42
CA PRO A 392 -10.25 -51.96 3.33
C PRO A 392 -10.50 -53.03 2.28
N GLN A 393 -10.63 -52.63 1.02
CA GLN A 393 -10.71 -53.59 -0.09
C GLN A 393 -9.34 -54.26 -0.32
N PRO A 394 -9.29 -55.55 -0.71
CA PRO A 394 -8.04 -56.21 -1.03
C PRO A 394 -7.36 -55.56 -2.23
N GLY A 395 -6.08 -55.22 -2.10
CA GLY A 395 -5.26 -54.74 -3.22
C GLY A 395 -5.05 -55.85 -4.28
N PRO A 396 -4.80 -55.48 -5.55
CA PRO A 396 -4.48 -56.45 -6.59
C PRO A 396 -3.17 -57.21 -6.29
N PRO A 397 -3.03 -58.47 -6.74
CA PRO A 397 -1.86 -59.28 -6.44
C PRO A 397 -0.59 -58.74 -7.10
N ALA A 398 0.51 -58.72 -6.34
CA ALA A 398 1.83 -58.36 -6.85
C ALA A 398 2.37 -59.44 -7.82
N PRO A 399 3.08 -59.06 -8.89
CA PRO A 399 3.75 -60.03 -9.76
C PRO A 399 4.91 -60.73 -9.04
N ALA A 400 5.16 -61.99 -9.38
CA ALA A 400 6.25 -62.78 -8.80
C ALA A 400 7.63 -62.22 -9.18
N GLY A 401 8.53 -62.13 -8.20
CA GLY A 401 9.88 -61.59 -8.37
C GLY A 401 10.91 -62.62 -8.88
N HIS A 402 12.18 -62.21 -8.85
CA HIS A 402 13.35 -63.09 -8.94
C HIS A 402 14.33 -62.74 -7.81
N GLU A 403 15.14 -63.73 -7.40
CA GLU A 403 15.93 -63.68 -6.17
C GLU A 403 17.26 -62.94 -6.31
N ALA A 404 17.76 -62.41 -5.19
CA ALA A 404 19.16 -62.07 -4.97
C ALA A 404 19.54 -62.45 -3.53
N THR A 405 20.73 -63.01 -3.32
CA THR A 405 20.95 -63.99 -2.24
C THR A 405 21.97 -63.54 -1.18
N THR A 406 21.63 -63.72 0.10
CA THR A 406 22.52 -63.86 1.30
C THR A 406 23.64 -62.83 1.57
N ALA A 407 23.61 -62.23 2.78
CA ALA A 407 24.79 -61.70 3.48
C ALA A 407 25.56 -62.86 4.21
N PRO A 408 26.80 -62.69 4.75
CA PRO A 408 26.96 -61.99 6.06
C PRO A 408 28.33 -61.32 6.40
N ALA A 409 28.28 -60.45 7.43
CA ALA A 409 29.25 -60.24 8.54
C ALA A 409 30.79 -60.02 8.32
N ALA A 410 31.21 -58.76 8.51
CA ALA A 410 32.19 -58.25 9.52
C ALA A 410 33.57 -58.91 9.78
N ARG A 411 34.61 -58.05 9.93
CA ARG A 411 35.72 -58.19 10.91
C ARG A 411 36.46 -56.85 11.16
N VAL A 412 37.31 -56.82 12.19
CA VAL A 412 37.96 -55.61 12.74
C VAL A 412 39.47 -55.82 12.93
N GLY A 413 40.27 -54.78 12.65
CA GLY A 413 41.54 -54.49 13.34
C GLY A 413 42.84 -54.87 12.62
N GLU A 414 43.72 -53.90 12.41
CA GLU A 414 45.10 -53.85 12.96
C GLU A 414 45.85 -52.56 12.51
N GLY A 415 46.92 -52.21 13.23
CA GLY A 415 47.97 -51.24 12.87
C GLY A 415 49.33 -51.79 13.35
N PRO A 416 50.45 -51.02 13.45
CA PRO A 416 50.61 -49.56 13.34
C PRO A 416 51.93 -49.13 12.58
N ALA A 417 52.53 -47.98 12.97
CA ALA A 417 53.98 -47.62 12.91
C ALA A 417 54.59 -46.78 11.74
N SER A 418 54.69 -45.46 11.99
CA SER A 418 55.86 -44.54 11.88
C SER A 418 57.02 -44.68 10.84
N VAL A 419 57.16 -43.62 10.01
CA VAL A 419 58.36 -42.74 9.76
C VAL A 419 59.70 -43.31 9.21
N ARG A 420 60.13 -42.84 8.03
CA ARG A 420 61.44 -42.16 7.74
C ARG A 420 61.58 -41.63 6.27
N GLY A 421 62.39 -40.59 6.05
CA GLY A 421 62.86 -40.09 4.73
C GLY A 421 64.26 -40.60 4.37
N PRO A 422 65.13 -39.92 3.57
CA PRO A 422 65.15 -38.50 3.11
C PRO A 422 65.17 -38.36 1.55
N HIS A 423 65.34 -37.21 0.85
CA HIS A 423 65.96 -35.86 1.06
C HIS A 423 65.14 -34.77 0.29
N GLY A 424 65.38 -33.45 0.30
CA GLY A 424 66.28 -32.55 1.07
C GLY A 424 66.67 -31.24 0.33
N THR A 425 66.90 -30.13 1.06
CA THR A 425 67.35 -28.75 0.62
C THR A 425 66.42 -27.94 -0.31
N VAL A 426 66.25 -26.58 -0.30
CA VAL A 426 66.95 -25.36 0.23
C VAL A 426 67.98 -24.74 -0.75
N PRO A 427 68.08 -23.40 -0.99
CA PRO A 427 67.46 -22.25 -0.26
C PRO A 427 66.38 -21.43 -1.03
N GLU A 428 65.49 -20.60 -0.44
CA GLU A 428 65.51 -19.62 0.69
C GLU A 428 66.06 -18.22 0.32
N ALA A 429 65.64 -17.06 0.88
CA ALA A 429 64.67 -16.67 1.94
C ALA A 429 64.16 -15.21 1.65
N ALA A 430 63.38 -14.43 2.44
CA ALA A 430 62.66 -14.53 3.73
C ALA A 430 61.61 -13.36 3.83
N ALA A 431 60.74 -13.30 4.86
CA ALA A 431 59.89 -12.13 5.20
C ALA A 431 59.47 -12.10 6.71
N PRO A 432 59.27 -10.92 7.34
CA PRO A 432 58.28 -10.76 8.44
C PRO A 432 57.62 -9.34 8.60
N VAL A 433 56.69 -9.20 9.56
CA VAL A 433 55.71 -8.09 9.83
C VAL A 433 55.28 -8.16 11.34
N PRO A 434 54.71 -7.16 12.08
CA PRO A 434 54.41 -5.71 11.89
C PRO A 434 55.01 -4.76 12.99
N ALA A 435 54.65 -3.44 13.02
CA ALA A 435 54.34 -2.62 14.25
C ALA A 435 54.07 -1.11 13.97
N GLY A 436 53.48 -0.39 14.95
CA GLY A 436 53.52 1.09 15.16
C GLY A 436 54.05 1.39 16.60
N PRO A 437 53.80 2.55 17.29
CA PRO A 437 53.13 3.82 16.93
C PRO A 437 53.89 5.13 17.39
N HIS A 438 53.26 6.32 17.28
CA HIS A 438 53.55 7.64 17.92
C HIS A 438 54.94 8.37 17.74
N GLY A 439 54.95 9.73 17.66
CA GLY A 439 56.09 10.54 18.18
C GLY A 439 56.63 11.80 17.44
N THR A 440 55.90 12.93 17.44
CA THR A 440 56.39 14.35 17.63
C THR A 440 57.52 15.06 16.81
N LEU A 441 57.20 16.32 16.41
CA LEU A 441 58.00 17.58 16.39
C LEU A 441 58.91 18.02 15.21
N VAL A 442 58.38 19.01 14.44
CA VAL A 442 58.89 20.37 14.08
C VAL A 442 60.40 20.65 13.87
N ALA A 443 60.71 21.18 12.68
CA ALA A 443 61.73 22.21 12.32
C ALA A 443 61.41 22.72 10.89
N ASP A 444 61.73 23.94 10.41
CA ASP A 444 62.15 25.21 11.05
C ASP A 444 61.78 26.41 10.13
N ALA A 445 62.01 27.65 10.59
CA ALA A 445 61.79 28.92 9.83
C ALA A 445 63.16 29.60 9.47
N PRO A 446 63.30 30.89 9.04
CA PRO A 446 62.34 31.99 8.77
C PRO A 446 62.68 32.85 7.51
N GLU A 447 62.31 34.16 7.54
CA GLU A 447 62.69 35.30 6.66
C GLU A 447 61.89 35.49 5.34
N GLN A 448 61.54 36.70 4.88
CA GLN A 448 61.58 38.06 5.48
C GLN A 448 60.45 38.96 4.88
N ASN A 449 60.20 40.14 5.47
CA ASN A 449 59.13 41.11 5.14
C ASN A 449 59.66 42.22 4.17
N PRO A 450 58.84 43.11 3.49
CA PRO A 450 58.10 44.17 4.22
C PRO A 450 56.79 44.74 3.59
N VAL A 451 55.82 45.01 4.48
CA VAL A 451 55.04 46.27 4.66
C VAL A 451 54.43 47.01 3.44
N GLY A 452 53.10 47.18 3.46
CA GLY A 452 52.37 48.28 2.81
C GLY A 452 51.01 48.52 3.48
N THR A 453 50.74 49.71 4.01
CA THR A 453 49.59 50.01 4.91
C THR A 453 48.66 51.10 4.38
N ALA A 454 47.34 50.96 4.60
CA ALA A 454 46.43 52.07 4.91
C ALA A 454 45.02 51.60 5.33
N ARG A 455 44.44 52.25 6.34
CA ARG A 455 43.00 52.28 6.66
C ARG A 455 42.70 53.58 7.42
N PRO A 456 41.60 54.30 7.13
CA PRO A 456 41.00 55.24 8.08
C PRO A 456 39.53 54.86 8.42
N ALA A 457 38.92 55.63 9.33
CA ALA A 457 37.59 55.41 9.91
C ALA A 457 36.72 56.72 9.87
N PRO A 458 35.44 56.74 10.31
CA PRO A 458 34.46 57.81 10.01
C PRO A 458 34.52 59.03 10.97
N PRO A 459 33.67 60.09 10.82
CA PRO A 459 32.44 60.20 11.67
C PRO A 459 31.23 60.94 10.95
N PRO A 460 30.30 61.75 11.55
CA PRO A 460 28.83 61.58 11.33
C PRO A 460 28.01 62.88 10.95
N PRO A 461 26.87 63.30 11.58
CA PRO A 461 25.47 63.07 11.15
C PRO A 461 24.52 64.31 10.98
N GLY A 462 23.24 64.08 10.61
CA GLY A 462 22.08 65.02 10.69
C GLY A 462 21.20 65.03 9.42
N ASN A 463 19.89 65.34 9.38
CA ASN A 463 18.86 65.74 10.37
C ASN A 463 17.43 65.35 9.87
N ALA A 464 16.37 65.55 10.68
CA ALA A 464 14.94 65.29 10.35
C ALA A 464 13.98 66.19 11.18
N PRO A 465 12.63 66.11 11.08
CA PRO A 465 11.76 65.75 9.95
C PRO A 465 11.07 67.02 9.36
N PRO A 466 9.87 67.55 9.71
CA PRO A 466 8.63 67.07 10.40
C PRO A 466 7.29 67.29 9.61
N HIS A 467 6.17 66.85 10.22
CA HIS A 467 4.73 67.16 9.94
C HIS A 467 4.01 66.55 8.70
N ALA A 468 2.68 66.42 8.66
CA ALA A 468 1.64 66.01 9.65
C ALA A 468 0.24 66.03 8.98
N GLY A 469 -0.69 65.15 9.37
CA GLY A 469 -2.11 65.30 9.05
C GLY A 469 -2.89 63.98 8.90
N ALA A 470 -3.92 63.79 9.74
CA ALA A 470 -4.90 62.72 9.60
C ALA A 470 -6.31 63.34 9.56
N PHE A 471 -7.24 62.73 8.81
CA PHE A 471 -8.67 63.01 8.93
C PHE A 471 -9.53 61.82 8.50
N THR A 472 -10.50 61.46 9.33
CA THR A 472 -11.73 60.72 8.98
C THR A 472 -12.91 61.71 9.06
N PRO A 473 -14.00 61.53 8.30
CA PRO A 473 -15.07 60.55 8.58
C PRO A 473 -15.49 59.75 7.31
N GLY A 474 -16.45 58.81 7.31
CA GLY A 474 -17.31 58.25 8.37
C GLY A 474 -18.75 58.00 7.88
N TYR A 475 -19.46 57.01 8.45
CA TYR A 475 -20.84 56.55 8.14
C TYR A 475 -21.05 55.87 6.76
N ALA A 476 -22.07 55.03 6.53
CA ALA A 476 -22.80 54.05 7.37
C ALA A 476 -23.81 53.23 6.50
N SER A 477 -24.18 52.02 6.95
CA SER A 477 -25.23 51.11 6.41
C SER A 477 -25.06 50.65 4.94
N ALA A 478 -25.10 49.36 4.59
CA ALA A 478 -26.03 48.27 4.91
C ALA A 478 -27.44 48.44 4.29
N TYR A 479 -27.80 47.59 3.31
CA TYR A 479 -28.81 46.52 3.48
C TYR A 479 -29.01 45.67 2.20
N ALA A 480 -29.48 44.43 2.41
CA ALA A 480 -30.34 43.61 1.53
C ALA A 480 -30.01 43.43 0.03
N ALA A 481 -29.69 42.18 -0.32
CA ALA A 481 -30.33 41.48 -1.44
C ALA A 481 -31.62 40.77 -0.93
N PRO A 482 -32.43 40.04 -1.74
CA PRO A 482 -32.39 39.81 -3.19
C PRO A 482 -33.78 40.01 -3.88
N ALA A 483 -33.94 39.48 -5.10
CA ALA A 483 -35.05 38.59 -5.54
C ALA A 483 -35.80 38.93 -6.86
N THR A 484 -35.85 37.93 -7.74
CA THR A 484 -36.95 37.49 -8.63
C THR A 484 -37.77 38.48 -9.47
N THR A 485 -37.68 38.35 -10.81
CA THR A 485 -38.75 38.05 -11.82
C THR A 485 -38.31 38.56 -13.22
N GLU A 486 -38.92 38.21 -14.36
CA GLU A 486 -39.46 36.94 -14.89
C GLU A 486 -39.87 37.16 -16.38
N GLN A 487 -39.60 36.19 -17.28
CA GLN A 487 -40.17 36.04 -18.63
C GLN A 487 -39.92 37.10 -19.75
N ALA A 488 -40.32 36.68 -20.98
CA ALA A 488 -40.63 37.44 -22.20
C ALA A 488 -39.51 37.93 -23.17
N ARG A 489 -39.38 37.16 -24.28
CA ARG A 489 -39.02 37.61 -25.65
C ARG A 489 -40.15 38.52 -26.24
N PRO A 490 -40.02 39.23 -27.41
CA PRO A 490 -39.14 38.91 -28.55
C PRO A 490 -38.55 40.06 -29.43
N ALA A 491 -37.70 39.64 -30.39
CA ALA A 491 -37.54 40.14 -31.77
C ALA A 491 -36.75 41.43 -32.12
N ASP A 492 -36.30 41.42 -33.38
CA ASP A 492 -35.83 42.49 -34.28
C ASP A 492 -34.54 43.30 -33.97
N GLY A 493 -33.80 43.63 -35.05
CA GLY A 493 -32.60 44.48 -35.01
C GLY A 493 -31.53 44.13 -36.07
N GLY A 494 -31.58 44.75 -37.25
CA GLY A 494 -30.65 44.47 -38.36
C GLY A 494 -29.26 45.15 -38.28
N TRP A 495 -28.38 44.75 -39.21
CA TRP A 495 -27.02 45.26 -39.41
C TRP A 495 -26.96 46.76 -39.78
N PRO A 496 -25.76 47.38 -39.68
CA PRO A 496 -25.19 47.88 -40.94
C PRO A 496 -23.66 47.65 -41.15
N SER A 497 -23.32 47.28 -42.39
CA SER A 497 -22.34 47.90 -43.31
C SER A 497 -21.51 49.10 -42.78
N ALA A 498 -20.23 49.32 -43.14
CA ALA A 498 -19.68 49.22 -44.50
C ALA A 498 -18.13 49.07 -44.60
N ALA A 499 -17.64 48.80 -45.83
CA ALA A 499 -16.24 48.88 -46.30
C ALA A 499 -15.97 50.30 -46.92
N PRO A 500 -15.04 50.58 -47.88
CA PRO A 500 -14.04 49.78 -48.65
C PRO A 500 -12.58 50.33 -48.58
N VAL A 501 -11.57 49.78 -49.27
CA VAL A 501 -11.10 50.14 -50.66
C VAL A 501 -9.82 49.34 -51.00
N ALA A 502 -9.41 49.04 -52.24
CA ALA A 502 -10.04 48.45 -53.45
C ALA A 502 -8.95 48.20 -54.53
N GLY A 503 -9.04 47.14 -55.36
CA GLY A 503 -8.13 46.96 -56.51
C GLY A 503 -8.22 45.60 -57.26
N VAL A 504 -7.36 45.32 -58.25
CA VAL A 504 -7.48 45.67 -59.71
C VAL A 504 -6.22 45.21 -60.49
N PRO A 505 -6.27 44.69 -61.74
CA PRO A 505 -7.34 43.94 -62.46
C PRO A 505 -6.84 42.71 -63.31
N GLY A 506 -7.74 41.97 -64.00
CA GLY A 506 -7.41 41.23 -65.25
C GLY A 506 -7.90 39.77 -65.41
N SER A 507 -8.26 39.35 -66.64
CA SER A 507 -8.70 37.97 -67.04
C SER A 507 -8.39 37.73 -68.55
N PRO A 508 -8.42 36.49 -69.13
CA PRO A 508 -9.67 35.79 -69.52
C PRO A 508 -9.61 34.22 -69.62
N LEU A 509 -10.64 33.59 -70.23
CA LEU A 509 -10.87 32.14 -70.47
C LEU A 509 -10.13 31.55 -71.70
N PRO A 510 -9.96 30.20 -71.79
CA PRO A 510 -10.56 29.40 -72.90
C PRO A 510 -10.88 27.91 -72.51
N PRO A 511 -11.18 26.96 -73.42
CA PRO A 511 -12.26 26.91 -74.43
C PRO A 511 -13.09 25.58 -74.41
N THR A 512 -14.08 25.45 -75.31
CA THR A 512 -14.85 24.20 -75.60
C THR A 512 -14.49 23.60 -76.98
N PRO A 513 -14.64 22.28 -77.20
CA PRO A 513 -14.74 21.66 -78.52
C PRO A 513 -16.21 21.49 -78.98
N ASP A 514 -16.43 21.24 -80.27
CA ASP A 514 -17.71 21.46 -80.97
C ASP A 514 -18.21 20.23 -81.79
N ALA A 515 -19.41 20.34 -82.37
CA ALA A 515 -20.07 19.42 -83.34
C ALA A 515 -20.56 18.04 -82.84
N ALA A 516 -21.68 17.46 -83.34
CA ALA A 516 -22.80 18.00 -84.14
C ALA A 516 -24.02 17.04 -84.07
N PRO A 517 -25.27 17.51 -84.32
CA PRO A 517 -26.46 16.66 -84.49
C PRO A 517 -26.55 16.08 -85.91
N PRO A 518 -27.17 14.90 -86.13
CA PRO A 518 -28.59 14.91 -86.53
C PRO A 518 -29.41 13.65 -86.14
N GLY A 519 -30.70 13.66 -86.49
CA GLY A 519 -31.48 12.44 -86.78
C GLY A 519 -32.38 11.94 -85.64
N GLY A 520 -33.69 11.84 -85.91
CA GLY A 520 -34.67 11.30 -84.97
C GLY A 520 -34.91 9.79 -85.14
N GLY A 521 -35.25 9.10 -84.04
CA GLY A 521 -35.68 7.70 -84.06
C GLY A 521 -36.05 7.15 -82.68
N GLY A 522 -36.93 6.15 -82.65
CA GLY A 522 -37.18 5.31 -81.46
C GLY A 522 -38.25 5.82 -80.48
N ARG A 523 -39.44 5.20 -80.50
CA ARG A 523 -40.46 5.40 -79.46
C ARG A 523 -40.09 4.65 -78.16
N GLY A 524 -40.10 5.38 -77.04
CA GLY A 524 -40.68 4.92 -75.78
C GLY A 524 -39.88 3.99 -74.86
N ARG A 525 -39.46 4.52 -73.69
CA ARG A 525 -39.39 3.74 -72.42
C ARG A 525 -39.51 4.59 -71.14
N GLY A 526 -40.47 5.51 -71.12
CA GLY A 526 -40.80 6.36 -69.97
C GLY A 526 -41.36 5.59 -68.77
N ARG A 527 -40.50 4.88 -68.02
CA ARG A 527 -40.77 4.41 -66.65
C ARG A 527 -39.52 4.02 -65.85
N ARG A 528 -38.47 3.45 -66.48
CA ARG A 528 -37.29 2.93 -65.74
C ARG A 528 -36.39 4.00 -65.13
N GLY A 529 -36.14 5.12 -65.82
CA GLY A 529 -35.24 6.18 -65.31
C GLY A 529 -35.65 6.77 -63.96
N ARG A 530 -36.95 6.97 -63.73
CA ARG A 530 -37.47 7.43 -62.44
C ARG A 530 -37.20 6.43 -61.30
N TRP A 531 -37.36 5.13 -61.53
CA TRP A 531 -37.05 4.11 -60.52
C TRP A 531 -35.56 4.02 -60.19
N ILE A 532 -34.67 4.24 -61.15
CA ILE A 532 -33.22 4.25 -60.90
C ILE A 532 -32.83 5.48 -60.08
N ALA A 533 -33.36 6.66 -60.41
CA ALA A 533 -33.13 7.88 -59.62
C ALA A 533 -33.69 7.78 -58.18
N LEU A 534 -34.88 7.19 -58.02
CA LEU A 534 -35.51 6.98 -56.71
C LEU A 534 -34.74 5.92 -55.90
N GLY A 535 -34.28 4.84 -56.54
CA GLY A 535 -33.41 3.83 -55.93
C GLY A 535 -32.06 4.41 -55.48
N ALA A 536 -31.40 5.21 -56.32
CA ALA A 536 -30.17 5.91 -55.95
C ALA A 536 -30.39 6.88 -54.78
N GLY A 537 -31.50 7.63 -54.79
CA GLY A 537 -31.90 8.49 -53.67
C GLY A 537 -32.12 7.72 -52.37
N VAL A 538 -32.82 6.58 -52.42
CA VAL A 538 -33.02 5.70 -51.26
C VAL A 538 -31.72 5.07 -50.78
N VAL A 539 -30.79 4.72 -51.67
CA VAL A 539 -29.44 4.23 -51.28
C VAL A 539 -28.61 5.33 -50.63
N VAL A 540 -28.62 6.57 -51.15
CA VAL A 540 -27.90 7.69 -50.54
C VAL A 540 -28.52 8.09 -49.20
N VAL A 541 -29.85 8.17 -49.09
CA VAL A 541 -30.53 8.42 -47.81
C VAL A 541 -30.31 7.27 -46.83
N GLY A 542 -30.31 6.02 -47.29
CA GLY A 542 -30.00 4.84 -46.49
C GLY A 542 -28.55 4.81 -45.99
N LEU A 543 -27.59 5.21 -46.82
CA LEU A 543 -26.18 5.37 -46.43
C LEU A 543 -26.01 6.51 -45.43
N VAL A 544 -26.58 7.70 -45.70
CA VAL A 544 -26.51 8.83 -44.76
C VAL A 544 -27.20 8.48 -43.43
N ALA A 545 -28.36 7.82 -43.47
CA ALA A 545 -29.03 7.34 -42.26
C ALA A 545 -28.22 6.26 -41.53
N ALA A 546 -27.55 5.35 -42.24
CA ALA A 546 -26.67 4.35 -41.63
C ALA A 546 -25.39 4.96 -41.03
N THR A 547 -24.79 5.96 -41.69
CA THR A 547 -23.65 6.71 -41.14
C THR A 547 -24.07 7.54 -39.93
N LEU A 548 -25.23 8.22 -39.98
CA LEU A 548 -25.78 8.91 -38.81
C LEU A 548 -26.10 7.94 -37.67
N LEU A 549 -26.71 6.78 -37.96
CA LEU A 549 -26.93 5.71 -36.98
C LEU A 549 -25.65 5.02 -36.49
N TRP A 550 -24.51 5.20 -37.16
CA TRP A 550 -23.22 4.70 -36.71
C TRP A 550 -22.44 5.73 -35.89
N VAL A 551 -22.54 7.02 -36.24
CA VAL A 551 -21.92 8.15 -35.52
C VAL A 551 -22.71 8.54 -34.26
N PHE A 552 -24.04 8.51 -34.30
CA PHE A 552 -24.92 8.85 -33.18
C PHE A 552 -25.50 7.62 -32.44
N ARG A 553 -25.05 6.40 -32.77
CA ARG A 553 -25.27 5.26 -31.89
C ARG A 553 -24.35 5.39 -30.69
N ASP A 554 -24.95 5.40 -29.51
CA ASP A 554 -24.25 5.14 -28.26
C ASP A 554 -23.44 3.84 -28.38
N ARG A 555 -22.12 3.93 -28.15
CA ARG A 555 -21.20 2.79 -28.21
C ARG A 555 -21.45 1.83 -27.05
N HIS A 556 -21.88 2.36 -25.91
CA HIS A 556 -22.06 1.67 -24.64
C HIS A 556 -23.47 1.93 -24.10
N PRO A 557 -24.51 1.49 -24.84
CA PRO A 557 -25.89 1.74 -24.46
C PRO A 557 -26.18 1.15 -23.09
N ALA A 558 -27.12 1.77 -22.36
CA ALA A 558 -27.61 1.27 -21.09
C ALA A 558 -28.06 -0.20 -21.23
N LEU A 559 -27.46 -1.09 -20.44
CA LEU A 559 -27.81 -2.51 -20.42
C LEU A 559 -29.20 -2.72 -19.79
N ASP A 560 -29.98 -3.64 -20.35
CA ASP A 560 -31.24 -4.09 -19.76
C ASP A 560 -30.94 -5.09 -18.63
N PHE A 561 -30.64 -4.53 -17.45
CA PHE A 561 -30.32 -5.29 -16.25
C PHE A 561 -31.53 -6.08 -15.74
N GLN A 562 -31.32 -7.36 -15.45
CA GLN A 562 -32.34 -8.27 -14.95
C GLN A 562 -31.84 -9.02 -13.70
N ALA A 563 -32.74 -9.69 -12.98
CA ALA A 563 -32.37 -10.51 -11.83
C ALA A 563 -31.44 -11.67 -12.29
N PRO A 564 -30.35 -12.01 -11.56
CA PRO A 564 -29.33 -12.93 -12.07
C PRO A 564 -29.85 -14.36 -12.24
N VAL A 565 -29.99 -14.80 -13.50
CA VAL A 565 -30.45 -16.14 -13.86
C VAL A 565 -29.25 -17.08 -13.95
N LEU A 566 -29.22 -18.11 -13.12
CA LEU A 566 -28.19 -19.17 -13.17
C LEU A 566 -28.33 -19.95 -14.50
N VAL A 567 -27.39 -19.75 -15.43
CA VAL A 567 -27.37 -20.39 -16.76
C VAL A 567 -26.60 -21.72 -16.76
N GLY A 568 -25.71 -21.94 -15.79
CA GLY A 568 -25.01 -23.21 -15.64
C GLY A 568 -24.19 -23.30 -14.36
N THR A 569 -23.93 -24.53 -13.92
CA THR A 569 -22.95 -24.83 -12.87
C THR A 569 -21.89 -25.81 -13.36
N VAL A 570 -20.70 -25.71 -12.78
CA VAL A 570 -19.51 -26.40 -13.26
C VAL A 570 -18.77 -27.03 -12.07
N ALA A 571 -19.12 -28.28 -11.76
CA ALA A 571 -18.56 -29.03 -10.65
C ALA A 571 -17.05 -29.28 -10.80
N VAL A 572 -16.33 -29.20 -9.68
CA VAL A 572 -14.86 -29.28 -9.60
C VAL A 572 -14.34 -30.60 -9.03
N GLY A 573 -15.11 -31.22 -8.13
CA GLY A 573 -14.79 -32.46 -7.41
C GLY A 573 -15.59 -32.60 -6.11
N ASP A 574 -15.36 -33.68 -5.36
CA ASP A 574 -16.04 -33.95 -4.08
C ASP A 574 -15.48 -33.13 -2.90
N GLU A 575 -14.27 -32.58 -3.03
CA GLU A 575 -13.61 -31.73 -2.04
C GLU A 575 -13.64 -30.25 -2.44
N ARG A 576 -13.71 -29.35 -1.46
CA ARG A 576 -13.68 -27.88 -1.65
C ARG A 576 -12.27 -27.48 -2.08
N PRO A 577 -12.04 -26.90 -3.28
CA PRO A 577 -10.73 -26.40 -3.66
C PRO A 577 -10.32 -25.27 -2.72
N GLY A 578 -9.03 -25.23 -2.35
CA GLY A 578 -8.46 -24.10 -1.63
C GLY A 578 -8.57 -22.84 -2.45
N GLU A 579 -8.13 -22.91 -3.71
CA GLU A 579 -8.03 -21.78 -4.63
C GLU A 579 -9.02 -21.96 -5.79
N MET A 580 -9.73 -20.88 -6.15
CA MET A 580 -10.67 -20.83 -7.27
C MET A 580 -10.60 -19.47 -7.95
N PHE A 581 -10.41 -19.46 -9.27
CA PHE A 581 -10.24 -18.26 -10.08
C PHE A 581 -11.14 -18.32 -11.32
N THR A 582 -11.57 -17.16 -11.80
CA THR A 582 -12.29 -17.05 -13.07
C THR A 582 -11.73 -15.89 -13.90
N ALA A 583 -11.75 -16.03 -15.22
CA ALA A 583 -11.45 -14.95 -16.16
C ALA A 583 -12.35 -15.04 -17.40
N THR A 584 -13.16 -14.01 -17.60
CA THR A 584 -14.01 -13.77 -18.76
C THR A 584 -13.29 -13.00 -19.86
N LEU A 585 -13.53 -13.39 -21.11
CA LEU A 585 -13.21 -12.59 -22.30
C LEU A 585 -14.17 -12.99 -23.44
N ALA A 586 -14.89 -12.01 -24.00
CA ALA A 586 -15.92 -12.23 -25.02
C ALA A 586 -16.93 -13.34 -24.64
N ASP A 587 -17.04 -14.38 -25.46
CA ASP A 587 -17.94 -15.54 -25.34
C ASP A 587 -17.41 -16.65 -24.40
N ARG A 588 -16.26 -16.44 -23.76
CA ARG A 588 -15.55 -17.47 -22.98
C ARG A 588 -15.32 -17.06 -21.54
N ALA A 589 -15.48 -18.04 -20.65
CA ALA A 589 -14.97 -17.99 -19.29
C ALA A 589 -13.97 -19.13 -19.07
N TYR A 590 -12.78 -18.76 -18.60
CA TYR A 590 -11.81 -19.70 -18.06
C TYR A 590 -12.07 -19.85 -16.56
N LEU A 591 -12.19 -21.10 -16.11
CA LEU A 591 -12.44 -21.48 -14.73
C LEU A 591 -11.21 -22.27 -14.26
N ALA A 592 -10.61 -21.90 -13.13
CA ALA A 592 -9.40 -22.57 -12.65
C ALA A 592 -9.43 -22.84 -11.15
N TRP A 593 -9.00 -24.02 -10.72
CA TRP A 593 -9.03 -24.44 -9.32
C TRP A 593 -7.89 -25.40 -8.96
N SER A 594 -7.41 -25.33 -7.72
CA SER A 594 -6.33 -26.19 -7.26
C SER A 594 -6.80 -27.63 -6.95
N ARG A 595 -5.86 -28.57 -7.11
CA ARG A 595 -6.03 -30.00 -6.84
C ARG A 595 -5.14 -30.43 -5.66
N PRO A 596 -5.39 -31.59 -5.04
CA PRO A 596 -4.52 -32.17 -4.00
C PRO A 596 -3.12 -32.62 -4.49
N ASP A 597 -2.77 -32.41 -5.76
CA ASP A 597 -1.43 -32.62 -6.34
C ASP A 597 -0.75 -31.29 -6.73
N ASP A 598 -1.13 -30.20 -6.06
CA ASP A 598 -0.62 -28.82 -6.17
C ASP A 598 -0.71 -28.20 -7.58
N ARG A 599 -1.44 -28.86 -8.49
CA ARG A 599 -1.68 -28.41 -9.86
C ARG A 599 -3.01 -27.70 -9.99
N LEU A 600 -3.07 -26.77 -10.93
CA LEU A 600 -4.31 -26.09 -11.29
C LEU A 600 -5.01 -26.88 -12.41
N THR A 601 -6.29 -27.21 -12.24
CA THR A 601 -7.13 -27.58 -13.37
C THR A 601 -7.69 -26.30 -13.98
N VAL A 602 -7.63 -26.16 -15.30
CA VAL A 602 -8.22 -25.05 -16.05
C VAL A 602 -9.25 -25.62 -17.04
N ARG A 603 -10.45 -25.05 -17.05
CA ARG A 603 -11.58 -25.45 -17.90
C ARG A 603 -12.14 -24.22 -18.60
N ALA A 604 -12.13 -24.21 -19.93
CA ALA A 604 -12.83 -23.20 -20.71
C ALA A 604 -14.30 -23.60 -20.90
N VAL A 605 -15.20 -22.65 -20.67
CA VAL A 605 -16.64 -22.80 -20.92
C VAL A 605 -17.16 -21.65 -21.77
N ASP A 606 -18.18 -21.96 -22.58
CA ASP A 606 -19.02 -20.98 -23.27
C ASP A 606 -19.85 -20.21 -22.22
N THR A 607 -19.81 -18.87 -22.24
CA THR A 607 -20.50 -18.05 -21.22
C THR A 607 -22.02 -18.11 -21.34
N ALA A 608 -22.54 -18.29 -22.55
CA ALA A 608 -23.97 -18.21 -22.82
C ALA A 608 -24.75 -19.47 -22.39
N THR A 609 -24.06 -20.62 -22.29
CA THR A 609 -24.62 -21.96 -22.04
C THR A 609 -23.92 -22.73 -20.91
N GLY A 610 -22.78 -22.27 -20.41
CA GLY A 610 -21.94 -22.99 -19.44
C GLY A 610 -21.29 -24.27 -19.98
N LYS A 611 -21.41 -24.55 -21.29
CA LYS A 611 -20.91 -25.79 -21.90
C LYS A 611 -19.39 -25.81 -21.92
N LYS A 612 -18.79 -26.93 -21.48
CA LYS A 612 -17.34 -27.15 -21.58
C LYS A 612 -16.88 -27.12 -23.04
N ILE A 613 -15.88 -26.28 -23.31
CA ILE A 613 -15.10 -26.22 -24.55
C ILE A 613 -13.94 -27.20 -24.42
N TRP A 614 -13.09 -27.01 -23.41
CA TRP A 614 -11.96 -27.88 -23.07
C TRP A 614 -11.67 -27.89 -21.57
N GLU A 615 -10.85 -28.83 -21.13
CA GLU A 615 -10.32 -28.93 -19.76
C GLU A 615 -8.94 -29.57 -19.80
N GLN A 616 -7.97 -28.93 -19.14
CA GLN A 616 -6.59 -29.39 -19.02
C GLN A 616 -6.07 -29.13 -17.60
N GLN A 617 -5.08 -29.91 -17.18
CA GLN A 617 -4.37 -29.71 -15.92
C GLN A 617 -2.99 -29.10 -16.21
N THR A 618 -2.51 -28.17 -15.37
CA THR A 618 -1.19 -27.57 -15.56
C THR A 618 -0.08 -28.62 -15.51
N GLY A 619 0.87 -28.56 -16.45
CA GLY A 619 2.00 -29.50 -16.48
C GLY A 619 2.89 -29.40 -15.23
N VAL A 620 2.91 -28.22 -14.61
CA VAL A 620 3.60 -27.93 -13.34
C VAL A 620 2.61 -27.76 -12.19
N GLY A 621 3.00 -28.20 -10.99
CA GLY A 621 2.37 -27.80 -9.73
C GLY A 621 3.06 -26.57 -9.14
N ALA A 622 2.38 -25.93 -8.19
CA ALA A 622 2.90 -24.86 -7.34
C ALA A 622 2.09 -24.85 -6.04
N ASP A 623 2.77 -24.70 -4.90
CA ASP A 623 2.20 -24.75 -3.55
C ASP A 623 0.99 -23.81 -3.37
N ARG A 624 0.99 -22.69 -4.10
CA ARG A 624 -0.12 -21.74 -4.26
C ARG A 624 -0.14 -21.10 -5.64
N TRP A 625 -1.32 -20.72 -6.09
CA TRP A 625 -1.57 -20.04 -7.35
C TRP A 625 -2.08 -18.61 -7.12
N ALA A 626 -1.55 -17.64 -7.86
CA ALA A 626 -1.98 -16.23 -7.81
C ALA A 626 -3.18 -15.95 -8.74
N GLY A 627 -3.47 -16.88 -9.66
CA GLY A 627 -4.69 -16.91 -10.46
C GLY A 627 -4.46 -16.92 -11.96
N ILE A 628 -5.49 -16.48 -12.71
CA ILE A 628 -5.49 -16.51 -14.17
C ILE A 628 -5.78 -15.14 -14.79
N ARG A 629 -5.37 -14.96 -16.05
CA ARG A 629 -5.67 -13.80 -16.90
C ARG A 629 -6.05 -14.30 -18.29
N ALA A 630 -7.21 -13.90 -18.80
CA ALA A 630 -7.59 -14.21 -20.18
C ALA A 630 -6.66 -13.49 -21.17
N LEU A 631 -6.50 -14.04 -22.37
CA LEU A 631 -5.70 -13.52 -23.48
C LEU A 631 -6.52 -13.65 -24.78
N PRO A 632 -6.18 -12.90 -25.86
CA PRO A 632 -6.93 -12.95 -27.13
C PRO A 632 -7.19 -14.38 -27.63
N ASP A 633 -6.14 -15.20 -27.65
CA ASP A 633 -6.18 -16.60 -28.10
C ASP A 633 -5.83 -17.59 -26.97
N GLY A 634 -6.07 -17.27 -25.70
CA GLY A 634 -5.61 -18.13 -24.59
C GLY A 634 -5.92 -17.68 -23.17
N VAL A 635 -5.20 -18.28 -22.23
CA VAL A 635 -5.24 -17.91 -20.81
C VAL A 635 -3.83 -18.05 -20.20
N ALA A 636 -3.35 -16.99 -19.54
CA ALA A 636 -2.17 -17.04 -18.70
C ALA A 636 -2.55 -17.53 -17.30
N VAL A 637 -1.70 -18.37 -16.73
CA VAL A 637 -1.82 -18.89 -15.37
C VAL A 637 -0.57 -18.52 -14.59
N LEU A 638 -0.76 -17.92 -13.42
CA LEU A 638 0.27 -17.35 -12.57
C LEU A 638 0.32 -18.11 -11.24
N ALA A 639 1.48 -18.63 -10.86
CA ALA A 639 1.71 -19.08 -9.50
C ALA A 639 1.92 -17.90 -8.53
N GLU A 640 1.74 -18.15 -7.23
CA GLU A 640 2.10 -17.21 -6.17
C GLU A 640 3.56 -17.41 -5.75
N ALA A 641 4.15 -16.43 -5.05
CA ALA A 641 5.55 -16.45 -4.65
C ALA A 641 5.70 -16.05 -3.18
N SER A 642 6.25 -16.97 -2.37
CA SER A 642 6.55 -16.76 -0.94
C SER A 642 7.83 -15.93 -0.72
N GLY A 643 8.03 -14.87 -1.51
CA GLY A 643 9.18 -13.97 -1.47
C GLY A 643 9.33 -13.21 -2.78
N SER A 644 9.87 -11.98 -2.73
CA SER A 644 10.16 -11.19 -3.94
C SER A 644 11.07 -11.96 -4.90
N ALA A 645 12.23 -12.41 -4.43
CA ALA A 645 13.18 -13.18 -5.22
C ALA A 645 12.76 -14.65 -5.52
N THR A 646 11.62 -15.12 -5.01
CA THR A 646 11.18 -16.52 -5.15
C THR A 646 10.70 -16.81 -6.58
N PRO A 647 11.26 -17.81 -7.29
CA PRO A 647 10.78 -18.20 -8.61
C PRO A 647 9.35 -18.75 -8.56
N ARG A 648 8.52 -18.30 -9.51
CA ARG A 648 7.14 -18.76 -9.72
C ARG A 648 6.88 -19.01 -11.22
N PRO A 649 6.21 -20.11 -11.60
CA PRO A 649 5.85 -20.33 -13.00
C PRO A 649 4.82 -19.31 -13.50
N LEU A 650 5.11 -18.74 -14.68
CA LEU A 650 4.14 -18.13 -15.58
C LEU A 650 4.00 -19.05 -16.80
N LEU A 651 2.77 -19.50 -17.09
CA LEU A 651 2.49 -20.37 -18.23
C LEU A 651 1.28 -19.87 -19.02
N VAL A 652 1.25 -20.18 -20.32
CA VAL A 652 0.13 -19.85 -21.19
C VAL A 652 -0.46 -21.11 -21.80
N LEU A 653 -1.78 -21.24 -21.66
CA LEU A 653 -2.59 -22.29 -22.27
C LEU A 653 -3.29 -21.76 -23.52
N ASP A 654 -3.44 -22.62 -24.52
CA ASP A 654 -4.15 -22.34 -25.77
C ASP A 654 -5.66 -22.14 -25.55
N GLY A 655 -6.25 -21.10 -26.13
CA GLY A 655 -7.66 -20.77 -25.94
C GLY A 655 -8.62 -21.72 -26.66
N GLY A 656 -8.15 -22.43 -27.69
CA GLY A 656 -8.92 -23.38 -28.49
C GLY A 656 -8.98 -24.79 -27.89
N ASN A 657 -7.89 -25.30 -27.32
CA ASN A 657 -7.83 -26.66 -26.78
C ASN A 657 -7.26 -26.81 -25.35
N GLY A 658 -6.67 -25.76 -24.77
CA GLY A 658 -6.09 -25.75 -23.42
C GLY A 658 -4.64 -26.24 -23.32
N ASP A 659 -4.01 -26.63 -24.41
CA ASP A 659 -2.64 -27.17 -24.38
C ASP A 659 -1.64 -26.09 -23.93
N GLN A 660 -0.66 -26.48 -23.13
CA GLN A 660 0.37 -25.56 -22.64
C GLN A 660 1.31 -25.14 -23.78
N ARG A 661 1.13 -23.92 -24.30
CA ARG A 661 1.97 -23.36 -25.37
C ARG A 661 3.42 -23.16 -24.90
N TRP A 662 3.58 -22.60 -23.70
CA TRP A 662 4.88 -22.32 -23.10
C TRP A 662 4.79 -22.08 -21.59
N LYS A 663 5.95 -22.16 -20.93
CA LYS A 663 6.17 -21.79 -19.52
C LYS A 663 7.49 -21.02 -19.42
N ILE A 664 7.54 -19.98 -18.59
CA ILE A 664 8.76 -19.41 -18.02
C ILE A 664 8.68 -19.44 -16.49
N ASP A 665 9.81 -19.20 -15.81
CA ASP A 665 9.82 -18.88 -14.38
C ASP A 665 10.19 -17.40 -14.22
N ILE A 666 9.29 -16.62 -13.61
CA ILE A 666 9.51 -15.22 -13.18
C ILE A 666 9.69 -15.19 -11.66
N ARG A 667 9.95 -14.03 -11.06
CA ARG A 667 10.01 -13.88 -9.59
C ARG A 667 8.74 -13.26 -9.01
N GLY A 668 8.65 -13.17 -7.69
CA GLY A 668 7.49 -12.67 -6.96
C GLY A 668 7.25 -11.16 -7.09
N ASP A 669 8.32 -10.36 -7.17
CA ASP A 669 8.24 -8.91 -7.40
C ASP A 669 8.25 -8.51 -8.88
N ASP A 670 8.54 -9.45 -9.79
CA ASP A 670 8.49 -9.23 -11.23
C ASP A 670 7.04 -8.97 -11.73
N GLU A 671 6.89 -7.99 -12.62
CA GLU A 671 5.62 -7.58 -13.23
C GLU A 671 5.52 -8.00 -14.70
N ILE A 672 4.29 -8.07 -15.22
CA ILE A 672 4.01 -8.51 -16.60
C ILE A 672 2.89 -7.69 -17.25
N PHE A 673 3.22 -7.06 -18.38
CA PHE A 673 2.33 -6.22 -19.18
C PHE A 673 1.89 -6.98 -20.44
N LEU A 674 0.57 -7.06 -20.67
CA LEU A 674 -0.02 -7.88 -21.73
C LEU A 674 -0.37 -7.03 -22.96
N GLY A 675 0.34 -7.27 -24.08
CA GLY A 675 0.02 -6.72 -25.39
C GLY A 675 -0.68 -7.75 -26.28
N ALA A 676 -1.08 -7.35 -27.50
CA ALA A 676 -1.87 -8.20 -28.39
C ALA A 676 -1.14 -9.50 -28.82
N ASP A 677 0.16 -9.41 -29.09
CA ASP A 677 1.01 -10.55 -29.48
C ASP A 677 2.31 -10.68 -28.63
N ARG A 678 2.39 -9.94 -27.51
CA ARG A 678 3.55 -9.89 -26.61
C ARG A 678 3.16 -9.96 -25.13
N VAL A 679 4.07 -10.51 -24.33
CA VAL A 679 4.16 -10.21 -22.90
C VAL A 679 5.44 -9.44 -22.67
N VAL A 680 5.39 -8.30 -21.98
CA VAL A 680 6.60 -7.61 -21.51
C VAL A 680 6.75 -7.90 -20.03
N TRP A 681 7.85 -8.55 -19.66
CA TRP A 681 8.21 -8.91 -18.29
C TRP A 681 9.21 -7.90 -17.75
N LEU A 682 8.93 -7.31 -16.59
CA LEU A 682 9.88 -6.53 -15.81
C LEU A 682 10.63 -7.48 -14.86
N ASP A 683 11.85 -7.85 -15.27
CA ASP A 683 12.79 -8.65 -14.48
C ASP A 683 13.47 -7.71 -13.48
N ARG A 684 12.89 -7.51 -12.30
CA ARG A 684 13.35 -6.54 -11.29
C ARG A 684 14.75 -6.89 -10.80
N THR A 685 15.02 -8.18 -10.57
CA THR A 685 16.37 -8.65 -10.20
C THR A 685 17.37 -8.48 -11.36
N GLY A 686 16.96 -8.72 -12.61
CA GLY A 686 17.77 -8.47 -13.80
C GLY A 686 17.93 -6.99 -14.16
N ASN A 687 17.16 -6.10 -13.53
CA ASN A 687 17.12 -4.65 -13.77
C ASN A 687 16.86 -4.30 -15.26
N ARG A 688 15.88 -4.97 -15.86
CA ARG A 688 15.59 -4.90 -17.31
C ARG A 688 14.15 -5.27 -17.66
N LEU A 689 13.70 -4.79 -18.82
CA LEU A 689 12.49 -5.24 -19.49
C LEU A 689 12.82 -6.35 -20.50
N VAL A 690 11.97 -7.38 -20.57
CA VAL A 690 12.14 -8.56 -21.43
C VAL A 690 10.87 -8.74 -22.25
N GLY A 691 10.97 -8.59 -23.58
CA GLY A 691 9.86 -8.79 -24.50
C GLY A 691 9.75 -10.24 -24.96
N LEU A 692 8.64 -10.91 -24.65
CA LEU A 692 8.35 -12.29 -25.01
C LEU A 692 7.21 -12.34 -26.04
N ARG A 693 7.21 -13.35 -26.93
CA ARG A 693 6.05 -13.60 -27.81
C ARG A 693 4.92 -14.29 -27.04
N LEU A 694 3.67 -13.91 -27.31
CA LEU A 694 2.50 -14.52 -26.67
C LEU A 694 2.20 -15.95 -27.17
N ASP A 695 2.65 -16.33 -28.37
CA ASP A 695 2.39 -17.64 -28.99
C ASP A 695 3.38 -18.73 -28.57
N ASP A 696 4.69 -18.45 -28.49
CA ASP A 696 5.73 -19.45 -28.20
C ASP A 696 6.62 -19.13 -26.97
N GLY A 697 6.36 -18.02 -26.27
CA GLY A 697 7.09 -17.61 -25.06
C GLY A 697 8.53 -17.15 -25.31
N ARG A 698 9.02 -17.14 -26.55
CA ARG A 698 10.41 -16.82 -26.85
C ARG A 698 10.70 -15.34 -26.67
N GLN A 699 11.85 -15.06 -26.08
CA GLN A 699 12.42 -13.72 -26.01
C GLN A 699 12.65 -13.15 -27.42
N ARG A 700 12.14 -11.94 -27.66
CA ARG A 700 12.36 -11.13 -28.86
C ARG A 700 13.37 -10.02 -28.64
N TRP A 701 13.30 -9.37 -27.49
CA TRP A 701 14.11 -8.21 -27.14
C TRP A 701 14.34 -8.16 -25.62
N VAL A 702 15.40 -7.46 -25.23
CA VAL A 702 15.71 -7.11 -23.84
C VAL A 702 16.16 -5.65 -23.84
N GLN A 703 15.70 -4.88 -22.86
CA GLN A 703 16.05 -3.48 -22.69
C GLN A 703 16.41 -3.22 -21.22
N ASP A 704 17.68 -2.94 -20.95
CA ASP A 704 18.14 -2.62 -19.60
C ASP A 704 17.49 -1.33 -19.09
N ASN A 705 17.17 -1.30 -17.79
CA ASN A 705 16.53 -0.16 -17.14
C ASN A 705 17.43 1.10 -17.20
N PRO A 706 16.84 2.30 -17.08
CA PRO A 706 17.59 3.51 -16.76
C PRO A 706 18.38 3.32 -15.46
N ARG A 707 19.50 4.03 -15.30
CA ARG A 707 20.36 3.95 -14.10
C ARG A 707 20.76 5.33 -13.60
N SER A 708 20.60 5.56 -12.30
CA SER A 708 21.11 6.77 -11.66
C SER A 708 22.65 6.78 -11.65
N GLU A 709 23.25 7.93 -11.32
CA GLU A 709 24.71 8.04 -11.16
C GLU A 709 25.29 7.11 -10.07
N TYR A 710 24.45 6.68 -9.12
CA TYR A 710 24.79 5.70 -8.07
C TYR A 710 24.53 4.24 -8.48
N GLY A 711 24.08 3.99 -9.72
CA GLY A 711 23.83 2.67 -10.28
C GLY A 711 22.47 2.04 -9.95
N ASP A 712 21.62 2.72 -9.16
CA ASP A 712 20.24 2.32 -8.90
C ASP A 712 19.48 2.23 -10.23
N ALA A 713 18.80 1.11 -10.44
CA ALA A 713 18.10 0.75 -11.67
C ALA A 713 16.65 0.32 -11.42
N ARG A 714 16.09 0.71 -10.26
CA ARG A 714 14.65 0.68 -10.00
C ARG A 714 13.91 1.47 -11.09
N THR A 715 12.70 1.03 -11.39
CA THR A 715 11.87 1.58 -12.44
C THR A 715 10.40 1.36 -12.11
N VAL A 716 9.56 2.28 -12.58
CA VAL A 716 8.10 2.10 -12.65
C VAL A 716 7.72 2.05 -14.13
N VAL A 717 6.77 1.19 -14.50
CA VAL A 717 6.34 1.01 -15.88
C VAL A 717 4.81 1.05 -15.94
N VAL A 718 4.26 1.89 -16.80
CA VAL A 718 2.82 1.99 -17.04
C VAL A 718 2.50 1.73 -18.51
N PRO A 719 1.43 0.98 -18.84
CA PRO A 719 0.96 0.84 -20.21
C PRO A 719 0.39 2.17 -20.70
N VAL A 720 0.64 2.52 -21.96
CA VAL A 720 -0.10 3.59 -22.63
C VAL A 720 -1.46 3.01 -23.01
N GLY A 721 -2.48 3.37 -22.25
CA GLY A 721 -3.85 2.93 -22.48
C GLY A 721 -4.41 3.45 -23.81
N THR A 722 -5.48 2.82 -24.28
CA THR A 722 -6.30 3.30 -25.40
C THR A 722 -7.74 3.48 -24.94
N ALA A 723 -8.52 4.27 -25.69
CA ALA A 723 -9.97 4.33 -25.52
C ALA A 723 -10.60 2.93 -25.41
N GLU A 724 -10.40 2.05 -26.41
CA GLU A 724 -11.06 0.74 -26.44
C GLU A 724 -10.63 -0.23 -25.33
N ALA A 725 -9.49 0.00 -24.68
CA ALA A 725 -9.06 -0.77 -23.52
C ALA A 725 -9.76 -0.28 -22.24
N LEU A 726 -9.80 1.03 -22.02
CA LEU A 726 -10.44 1.65 -20.86
C LEU A 726 -11.98 1.56 -20.94
N ASP A 727 -12.53 1.59 -22.15
CA ASP A 727 -13.98 1.46 -22.39
C ASP A 727 -14.50 0.02 -22.21
N GLY A 728 -13.60 -0.97 -22.04
CA GLY A 728 -13.93 -2.37 -21.77
C GLY A 728 -14.03 -2.71 -20.28
N ALA A 729 -14.47 -3.95 -20.00
CA ALA A 729 -14.61 -4.47 -18.64
C ALA A 729 -13.32 -4.34 -17.81
N GLY A 730 -13.47 -3.86 -16.57
CA GLY A 730 -12.36 -3.63 -15.66
C GLY A 730 -12.14 -4.77 -14.64
N TYR A 731 -10.98 -4.75 -13.99
CA TYR A 731 -10.77 -5.32 -12.66
C TYR A 731 -11.28 -4.35 -11.57
N PRO A 732 -11.39 -4.76 -10.29
CA PRO A 732 -11.81 -3.86 -9.20
C PRO A 732 -10.90 -2.65 -8.95
N ASP A 733 -9.64 -2.70 -9.40
CA ASP A 733 -8.72 -1.56 -9.38
C ASP A 733 -8.91 -0.59 -10.58
N GLY A 734 -9.92 -0.82 -11.41
CA GLY A 734 -10.19 -0.05 -12.62
C GLY A 734 -9.33 -0.41 -13.85
N SER A 735 -8.28 -1.23 -13.67
CA SER A 735 -7.41 -1.65 -14.78
C SER A 735 -8.18 -2.49 -15.81
N PRO A 736 -7.87 -2.40 -17.10
CA PRO A 736 -8.64 -3.07 -18.15
C PRO A 736 -8.39 -4.58 -18.17
N ARG A 737 -9.44 -5.39 -18.37
CA ARG A 737 -9.31 -6.86 -18.57
C ARG A 737 -8.74 -7.23 -19.95
N ALA A 738 -8.77 -6.29 -20.90
CA ALA A 738 -8.22 -6.43 -22.25
C ALA A 738 -7.29 -5.23 -22.57
N PRO A 739 -6.14 -5.09 -21.88
CA PRO A 739 -5.24 -3.94 -22.03
C PRO A 739 -4.75 -3.72 -23.47
N TRP A 740 -4.67 -4.78 -24.28
CA TRP A 740 -4.24 -4.78 -25.68
C TRP A 740 -5.29 -4.25 -26.69
N ALA A 741 -6.51 -3.92 -26.26
CA ALA A 741 -7.51 -3.33 -27.14
C ALA A 741 -7.01 -1.98 -27.71
N GLY A 742 -7.66 -1.48 -28.77
CA GLY A 742 -7.22 -0.27 -29.49
C GLY A 742 -5.85 -0.39 -30.20
N LYS A 743 -5.17 -1.56 -30.06
CA LYS A 743 -3.74 -1.78 -30.35
C LYS A 743 -2.80 -1.03 -29.39
N ALA A 744 -3.09 -1.03 -28.08
CA ALA A 744 -2.13 -0.60 -27.08
C ALA A 744 -0.81 -1.39 -27.22
N ASP A 745 0.23 -0.72 -27.72
CA ASP A 745 1.53 -1.30 -28.07
C ASP A 745 2.72 -0.53 -27.48
N ARG A 746 2.45 0.43 -26.59
CA ARG A 746 3.47 1.29 -25.96
C ARG A 746 3.46 1.19 -24.44
N LEU A 747 4.64 1.30 -23.86
CA LEU A 747 4.89 1.43 -22.41
C LEU A 747 5.59 2.77 -22.15
N VAL A 748 5.26 3.40 -21.02
CA VAL A 748 6.07 4.46 -20.41
C VAL A 748 6.88 3.84 -19.28
N GLN A 749 8.19 4.04 -19.30
CA GLN A 749 9.12 3.62 -18.25
C GLN A 749 9.72 4.84 -17.55
N VAL A 750 9.50 4.96 -16.24
CA VAL A 750 10.14 5.94 -15.34
C VAL A 750 11.36 5.29 -14.68
N GLY A 751 12.52 5.93 -14.73
CA GLY A 751 13.78 5.43 -14.17
C GLY A 751 14.18 6.07 -12.84
N ALA A 752 15.05 5.39 -12.08
CA ALA A 752 15.74 5.95 -10.91
C ALA A 752 16.65 7.16 -11.23
N ASP A 753 16.90 7.44 -12.51
CA ASP A 753 17.57 8.65 -13.02
C ASP A 753 16.58 9.77 -13.38
N ARG A 754 15.32 9.65 -12.96
CA ARG A 754 14.19 10.54 -13.28
C ARG A 754 13.92 10.67 -14.78
N SER A 755 14.43 9.73 -15.61
CA SER A 755 14.15 9.69 -17.03
C SER A 755 12.83 8.98 -17.32
N VAL A 756 12.12 9.49 -18.33
CA VAL A 756 11.05 8.77 -18.99
C VAL A 756 11.54 8.23 -20.32
N ARG A 757 11.15 7.00 -20.62
CA ARG A 757 11.28 6.35 -21.94
C ARG A 757 9.89 5.92 -22.41
N VAL A 758 9.61 6.10 -23.70
CA VAL A 758 8.44 5.53 -24.37
C VAL A 758 8.92 4.38 -25.22
N LEU A 759 8.47 3.15 -24.94
CA LEU A 759 8.95 1.93 -25.58
C LEU A 759 7.84 1.26 -26.39
N ALA A 760 8.15 0.73 -27.57
CA ALA A 760 7.26 -0.15 -28.32
C ALA A 760 7.34 -1.59 -27.75
N MET A 761 6.22 -2.12 -27.24
CA MET A 761 6.12 -3.50 -26.72
C MET A 761 6.47 -4.55 -27.78
N SER A 762 6.19 -4.26 -29.04
CA SER A 762 6.39 -5.16 -30.18
C SER A 762 7.87 -5.46 -30.47
N SER A 763 8.76 -4.48 -30.29
CA SER A 763 10.19 -4.48 -30.68
C SER A 763 11.19 -4.19 -29.57
N GLY A 764 10.77 -3.56 -28.46
CA GLY A 764 11.65 -3.04 -27.39
C GLY A 764 12.26 -1.68 -27.70
N GLU A 765 11.94 -1.10 -28.86
CA GLU A 765 12.50 0.17 -29.34
C GLU A 765 12.07 1.34 -28.46
N ILE A 766 13.06 2.11 -27.96
CA ILE A 766 12.83 3.37 -27.26
C ILE A 766 12.47 4.43 -28.31
N LEU A 767 11.17 4.64 -28.52
CA LEU A 767 10.61 5.60 -29.48
C LEU A 767 10.95 7.04 -29.10
N LYS A 768 10.94 7.35 -27.80
CA LYS A 768 11.32 8.65 -27.21
C LYS A 768 11.96 8.44 -25.84
N SER A 769 12.82 9.37 -25.43
CA SER A 769 13.30 9.45 -24.05
C SER A 769 13.66 10.88 -23.66
N ARG A 770 13.50 11.21 -22.38
CA ARG A 770 13.86 12.49 -21.78
C ARG A 770 14.22 12.31 -20.31
N GLY A 771 15.29 12.95 -19.85
CA GLY A 771 15.67 13.04 -18.43
C GLY A 771 14.89 14.13 -17.67
N ASN A 772 14.75 13.97 -16.36
CA ASN A 772 14.04 14.89 -15.45
C ASN A 772 12.56 15.10 -15.87
N VAL A 773 11.76 14.04 -15.79
CA VAL A 773 10.32 14.03 -16.16
C VAL A 773 9.41 13.66 -14.99
N ALA A 774 9.78 12.64 -14.21
CA ALA A 774 9.05 12.15 -13.04
C ALA A 774 10.00 11.39 -12.12
N ASP A 775 9.73 11.36 -10.82
CA ASP A 775 10.39 10.47 -9.86
C ASP A 775 9.66 9.11 -9.77
N LEU A 776 10.29 8.13 -9.09
CA LEU A 776 9.72 6.78 -8.97
C LEU A 776 8.44 6.73 -8.11
N ASP A 777 8.22 7.73 -7.26
CA ASP A 777 7.09 7.82 -6.32
C ASP A 777 6.04 8.86 -6.77
N ASP A 778 6.26 9.59 -7.87
CA ASP A 778 5.24 10.46 -8.49
C ASP A 778 4.14 9.59 -9.15
N PRO A 779 2.84 9.89 -8.97
CA PRO A 779 1.79 9.23 -9.74
C PRO A 779 1.86 9.59 -11.22
N VAL A 780 1.85 8.55 -12.07
CA VAL A 780 2.01 8.67 -13.53
C VAL A 780 0.95 7.82 -14.23
N THR A 781 0.33 8.38 -15.27
CA THR A 781 -0.66 7.67 -16.10
C THR A 781 -0.54 8.10 -17.58
N ALA A 782 -0.87 7.21 -18.51
CA ALA A 782 -0.70 7.46 -19.94
C ALA A 782 -1.84 6.87 -20.78
N ARG A 783 -2.31 7.64 -21.76
CA ARG A 783 -3.39 7.26 -22.68
C ARG A 783 -3.18 7.88 -24.05
N ASP A 784 -3.40 7.09 -25.09
CA ASP A 784 -3.39 7.50 -26.50
C ASP A 784 -2.07 8.20 -26.89
N ASP A 785 -2.02 9.52 -27.03
CA ASP A 785 -0.79 10.30 -27.29
C ASP A 785 -0.22 11.00 -26.04
N ARG A 786 -0.86 10.96 -24.87
CA ARG A 786 -0.46 11.73 -23.68
C ARG A 786 0.05 10.92 -22.49
N LEU A 787 0.90 11.59 -21.74
CA LEU A 787 1.49 11.18 -20.47
C LEU A 787 1.23 12.28 -19.43
N TYR A 788 0.57 11.93 -18.33
CA TYR A 788 0.32 12.83 -17.22
C TYR A 788 1.16 12.42 -16.02
N VAL A 789 1.76 13.41 -15.36
CA VAL A 789 2.60 13.25 -14.16
C VAL A 789 2.06 14.20 -13.09
N ALA A 790 1.84 13.68 -11.88
CA ALA A 790 1.57 14.48 -10.70
C ALA A 790 2.90 14.71 -9.95
N GLU A 791 3.70 15.65 -10.43
CA GLU A 791 4.99 16.01 -9.83
C GLU A 791 4.80 16.48 -8.38
N THR A 792 5.47 15.83 -7.44
CA THR A 792 5.41 16.14 -6.00
C THR A 792 6.57 17.04 -5.52
N ASP A 793 7.71 16.91 -6.18
CA ASP A 793 9.05 17.40 -5.78
C ASP A 793 9.18 18.94 -5.63
N ARG A 794 8.21 19.71 -6.13
CA ARG A 794 8.18 21.19 -6.09
C ARG A 794 6.85 21.75 -5.58
N GLY A 795 6.15 20.96 -4.76
CA GLY A 795 4.71 21.11 -4.53
C GLY A 795 3.93 20.43 -5.65
N LEU A 796 2.70 19.99 -5.35
CA LEU A 796 1.90 19.18 -6.25
C LEU A 796 1.53 19.93 -7.54
N ARG A 797 2.03 19.44 -8.68
CA ARG A 797 1.68 19.95 -10.03
C ARG A 797 1.28 18.80 -10.94
N LEU A 798 0.13 18.94 -11.60
CA LEU A 798 -0.28 18.05 -12.68
C LEU A 798 0.22 18.63 -14.00
N VAL A 799 1.05 17.88 -14.70
CA VAL A 799 1.64 18.26 -15.99
C VAL A 799 1.31 17.23 -17.07
N SER A 800 1.22 17.67 -18.32
CA SER A 800 1.06 16.80 -19.50
C SER A 800 2.29 16.84 -20.40
N TYR A 801 2.63 15.70 -20.97
CA TYR A 801 3.64 15.53 -22.02
C TYR A 801 3.00 14.82 -23.23
N ASP A 802 3.19 15.37 -24.42
CA ASP A 802 2.99 14.64 -25.68
C ASP A 802 4.04 13.51 -25.81
N LEU A 803 3.57 12.26 -25.95
CA LEU A 803 4.38 11.06 -26.14
C LEU A 803 5.09 11.03 -27.50
N GLY A 804 4.65 11.82 -28.48
CA GLY A 804 5.24 11.97 -29.80
C GLY A 804 6.55 12.77 -29.81
N SER A 805 6.74 13.69 -28.86
CA SER A 805 7.94 14.55 -28.76
C SER A 805 8.67 14.48 -27.42
N LEU A 806 7.96 14.22 -26.31
CA LEU A 806 8.39 14.56 -24.94
C LEU A 806 8.88 16.01 -24.82
N GLY A 807 8.19 16.93 -25.52
CA GLY A 807 8.44 18.36 -25.54
C GLY A 807 8.24 19.06 -24.19
N VAL A 808 8.36 20.39 -24.16
CA VAL A 808 8.11 21.17 -22.93
C VAL A 808 6.71 20.85 -22.41
N PRO A 809 6.54 20.42 -21.15
CA PRO A 809 5.25 20.02 -20.65
C PRO A 809 4.32 21.20 -20.44
N ASP A 810 3.03 20.96 -20.65
CA ASP A 810 1.97 21.87 -20.27
C ASP A 810 1.62 21.66 -18.79
N VAL A 811 1.69 22.72 -17.99
CA VAL A 811 1.28 22.69 -16.57
C VAL A 811 -0.24 22.85 -16.53
N LEU A 812 -0.95 21.74 -16.36
CA LEU A 812 -2.41 21.69 -16.37
C LEU A 812 -3.01 22.21 -15.06
N TYR A 813 -2.35 21.94 -13.93
CA TYR A 813 -2.78 22.40 -12.61
C TYR A 813 -1.61 22.46 -11.63
N ALA A 814 -1.68 23.36 -10.67
CA ALA A 814 -0.79 23.44 -9.51
C ALA A 814 -1.63 23.66 -8.25
N SER A 815 -1.37 22.85 -7.22
CA SER A 815 -2.10 22.93 -5.96
C SER A 815 -1.50 23.96 -5.00
N GLU A 816 -2.22 24.21 -3.91
CA GLU A 816 -1.69 24.91 -2.74
C GLU A 816 -0.58 24.09 -2.06
N PRO A 817 0.39 24.73 -1.37
CA PRO A 817 1.41 24.01 -0.61
C PRO A 817 0.81 23.05 0.43
N GLY A 818 1.47 21.92 0.66
CA GLY A 818 1.04 20.90 1.63
C GLY A 818 0.06 19.86 1.10
N SER A 819 -0.61 20.12 -0.04
CA SER A 819 -1.39 19.09 -0.76
C SER A 819 -0.49 18.01 -1.36
N ARG A 820 -1.01 16.78 -1.42
CA ARG A 820 -0.38 15.62 -2.06
C ARG A 820 -1.33 14.90 -3.01
N ALA A 821 -0.77 14.26 -4.02
CA ALA A 821 -1.51 13.28 -4.81
C ALA A 821 -1.83 12.04 -3.94
N LYS A 822 -2.93 11.38 -4.27
CA LYS A 822 -3.31 10.05 -3.76
C LYS A 822 -3.43 9.03 -4.89
N ASP A 823 -3.99 9.46 -6.03
CA ASP A 823 -4.22 8.64 -7.22
C ASP A 823 -4.27 9.55 -8.47
N LEU A 824 -4.02 9.02 -9.66
CA LEU A 824 -4.03 9.75 -10.93
C LEU A 824 -4.47 8.83 -12.09
N VAL A 825 -5.61 9.14 -12.72
CA VAL A 825 -6.16 8.36 -13.84
C VAL A 825 -6.51 9.22 -15.04
N THR A 826 -6.46 8.64 -16.25
CA THR A 826 -7.02 9.28 -17.45
C THR A 826 -8.53 9.03 -17.50
N CYS A 827 -9.32 10.10 -17.55
CA CYS A 827 -10.77 10.09 -17.31
C CYS A 827 -11.59 10.72 -18.45
N GLY A 828 -11.01 10.74 -19.66
CA GLY A 828 -11.64 11.21 -20.90
C GLY A 828 -10.62 11.40 -22.01
N GLU A 829 -11.05 11.94 -23.15
CA GLU A 829 -10.15 12.38 -24.24
C GLU A 829 -9.30 13.58 -23.79
N HIS A 830 -7.97 13.47 -23.92
CA HIS A 830 -6.97 14.45 -23.42
C HIS A 830 -7.23 14.97 -21.99
N ARG A 831 -7.71 14.09 -21.10
CA ARG A 831 -8.19 14.46 -19.76
C ARG A 831 -7.62 13.59 -18.65
N ALA A 832 -7.08 14.25 -17.63
CA ALA A 832 -6.57 13.63 -16.41
C ALA A 832 -7.44 13.99 -15.19
N CYS A 833 -7.63 13.03 -14.30
CA CYS A 833 -8.29 13.20 -13.01
C CYS A 833 -7.32 12.81 -11.89
N LEU A 834 -6.90 13.80 -11.12
CA LEU A 834 -6.04 13.70 -9.96
C LEU A 834 -6.90 13.62 -8.70
N LEU A 835 -6.62 12.66 -7.83
CA LEU A 835 -7.17 12.61 -6.47
C LEU A 835 -6.21 13.37 -5.55
N GLU A 836 -6.61 14.56 -5.12
CA GLU A 836 -5.80 15.43 -4.26
C GLU A 836 -6.26 15.34 -2.81
N VAL A 837 -5.31 15.10 -1.89
CA VAL A 837 -5.51 15.20 -0.45
C VAL A 837 -4.81 16.48 0.04
N PRO A 838 -5.53 17.48 0.58
CA PRO A 838 -4.92 18.69 1.13
C PRO A 838 -4.23 18.43 2.47
N GLU A 839 -3.39 19.35 2.93
CA GLU A 839 -2.68 19.25 4.22
C GLU A 839 -3.64 19.04 5.42
N ALA A 840 -4.87 19.55 5.31
CA ALA A 840 -5.93 19.38 6.31
C ALA A 840 -6.43 17.93 6.48
N GLY A 841 -6.07 17.00 5.58
CA GLY A 841 -6.38 15.58 5.69
C GLY A 841 -7.50 15.08 4.77
N ALA A 842 -7.82 13.79 4.90
CA ALA A 842 -8.67 13.04 3.95
C ALA A 842 -10.13 13.50 3.88
N ASP A 843 -10.65 14.17 4.91
CA ASP A 843 -11.99 14.78 4.87
C ASP A 843 -12.08 15.94 3.87
N GLY A 844 -10.93 16.54 3.50
CA GLY A 844 -10.80 17.55 2.46
C GLY A 844 -10.47 17.00 1.06
N THR A 845 -10.39 15.68 0.87
CA THR A 845 -10.03 15.08 -0.42
C THR A 845 -10.96 15.55 -1.54
N ARG A 846 -10.36 15.93 -2.68
CA ARG A 846 -11.04 16.44 -3.87
C ARG A 846 -10.53 15.75 -5.14
N VAL A 847 -11.42 15.60 -6.12
CA VAL A 847 -11.00 15.35 -7.50
C VAL A 847 -10.63 16.68 -8.12
N VAL A 848 -9.48 16.71 -8.81
CA VAL A 848 -9.10 17.77 -9.73
C VAL A 848 -9.04 17.17 -11.13
N ALA A 849 -10.00 17.53 -11.97
CA ALA A 849 -10.11 17.05 -13.34
C ALA A 849 -9.73 18.16 -14.32
N VAL A 850 -8.78 17.89 -15.23
CA VAL A 850 -8.30 18.86 -16.21
C VAL A 850 -8.27 18.23 -17.60
N THR A 851 -8.92 18.90 -18.55
CA THR A 851 -8.81 18.63 -19.99
C THR A 851 -7.83 19.62 -20.58
N GLU A 852 -6.96 19.19 -21.49
CA GLU A 852 -6.00 20.12 -22.11
C GLU A 852 -6.70 21.30 -22.81
N GLY A 853 -6.31 22.53 -22.45
CA GLY A 853 -6.90 23.75 -22.99
C GLY A 853 -8.17 24.25 -22.29
N GLU A 854 -8.66 23.55 -21.26
CA GLU A 854 -9.74 24.02 -20.38
C GLU A 854 -9.25 24.35 -18.95
N ASP A 855 -10.02 25.16 -18.22
CA ASP A 855 -9.79 25.41 -16.80
C ASP A 855 -10.01 24.14 -15.95
N SER A 856 -9.17 23.93 -14.94
CA SER A 856 -9.29 22.79 -14.01
C SER A 856 -10.61 22.82 -13.24
N ARG A 857 -11.37 21.72 -13.28
CA ARG A 857 -12.63 21.56 -12.53
C ARG A 857 -12.35 20.77 -11.25
N GLN A 858 -12.94 21.17 -10.14
CA GLN A 858 -12.71 20.55 -8.83
C GLN A 858 -14.02 20.23 -8.12
N TRP A 859 -14.10 19.08 -7.45
CA TRP A 859 -15.25 18.70 -6.63
C TRP A 859 -14.86 17.80 -5.44
N PRO A 860 -15.61 17.84 -4.32
CA PRO A 860 -15.29 17.04 -3.13
C PRO A 860 -15.47 15.54 -3.38
N ALA A 861 -14.48 14.76 -2.94
CA ALA A 861 -14.52 13.30 -2.85
C ALA A 861 -13.94 12.89 -1.47
N PRO A 862 -14.60 13.28 -0.37
CA PRO A 862 -14.04 13.13 0.97
C PRO A 862 -13.82 11.66 1.31
N GLN A 863 -12.64 11.38 1.88
CA GLN A 863 -12.17 10.04 2.25
C GLN A 863 -12.02 9.07 1.06
N ALA A 864 -12.12 9.53 -0.19
CA ALA A 864 -11.82 8.69 -1.35
C ALA A 864 -10.33 8.32 -1.40
N GLU A 865 -10.08 7.06 -1.78
CA GLU A 865 -8.78 6.40 -1.76
C GLU A 865 -8.31 5.97 -3.15
N ARG A 866 -9.25 5.75 -4.10
CA ARG A 866 -9.00 5.39 -5.50
C ARG A 866 -9.98 6.09 -6.45
N LEU A 867 -9.54 6.35 -7.68
CA LEU A 867 -10.36 6.71 -8.84
C LEU A 867 -10.41 5.58 -9.87
N VAL A 868 -11.58 5.34 -10.46
CA VAL A 868 -11.76 4.39 -11.56
C VAL A 868 -12.49 5.09 -12.72
N PRO A 869 -11.89 5.18 -13.92
CA PRO A 869 -12.52 5.82 -15.07
C PRO A 869 -13.61 4.94 -15.69
N LEU A 870 -14.66 5.59 -16.20
CA LEU A 870 -15.86 4.98 -16.79
C LEU A 870 -16.29 5.80 -18.02
N GLY A 871 -15.55 5.67 -19.11
CA GLY A 871 -15.61 6.61 -20.24
C GLY A 871 -15.26 8.02 -19.76
N GLU A 872 -16.19 8.97 -19.95
CA GLU A 872 -16.13 10.35 -19.45
C GLU A 872 -16.63 10.51 -17.99
N HIS A 873 -17.16 9.46 -17.37
CA HIS A 873 -17.56 9.44 -15.97
C HIS A 873 -16.42 8.97 -15.07
N LEU A 874 -16.49 9.32 -13.79
CA LEU A 874 -15.45 8.99 -12.81
C LEU A 874 -16.05 8.38 -11.56
N LEU A 875 -15.71 7.13 -11.28
CA LEU A 875 -16.00 6.49 -10.00
C LEU A 875 -14.90 6.88 -8.99
N ALA A 876 -15.29 7.24 -7.77
CA ALA A 876 -14.40 7.38 -6.63
C ALA A 876 -14.80 6.35 -5.56
N GLU A 877 -13.80 5.64 -5.03
CA GLU A 877 -13.98 4.59 -4.03
C GLU A 877 -13.38 5.01 -2.69
N ARG A 878 -14.02 4.63 -1.58
CA ARG A 878 -13.45 4.71 -0.23
C ARG A 878 -13.66 3.40 0.54
N ASP A 879 -12.75 3.09 1.45
CA ASP A 879 -12.86 1.97 2.40
C ASP A 879 -13.31 2.42 3.82
N THR A 880 -13.11 3.70 4.14
CA THR A 880 -13.23 4.28 5.47
C THR A 880 -14.34 5.34 5.48
N PRO A 881 -15.28 5.34 6.44
CA PRO A 881 -15.45 4.38 7.55
C PRO A 881 -16.07 3.04 7.13
N ARG A 882 -16.39 2.85 5.84
CA ARG A 882 -16.86 1.62 5.22
C ARG A 882 -16.72 1.71 3.70
N ASP A 883 -16.64 0.55 3.04
CA ASP A 883 -16.67 0.42 1.58
C ASP A 883 -17.87 1.17 0.99
N ALA A 884 -17.60 2.18 0.17
CA ALA A 884 -18.63 2.90 -0.57
C ALA A 884 -18.08 3.54 -1.85
N VAL A 885 -18.95 3.69 -2.85
CA VAL A 885 -18.63 4.32 -4.13
C VAL A 885 -19.49 5.55 -4.41
N THR A 886 -18.87 6.55 -5.04
CA THR A 886 -19.54 7.73 -5.62
C THR A 886 -19.18 7.82 -7.09
N LEU A 887 -20.18 7.85 -7.97
CA LEU A 887 -20.02 8.02 -9.42
C LEU A 887 -20.32 9.47 -9.78
N PHE A 888 -19.32 10.18 -10.30
CA PHE A 888 -19.45 11.56 -10.79
C PHE A 888 -19.80 11.59 -12.28
N GLY A 889 -20.66 12.54 -12.65
CA GLY A 889 -20.86 12.93 -14.05
C GLY A 889 -19.63 13.62 -14.64
N PRO A 890 -19.53 13.77 -15.98
CA PRO A 890 -18.33 14.32 -16.62
C PRO A 890 -17.97 15.75 -16.20
N ASP A 891 -18.93 16.53 -15.70
CA ASP A 891 -18.71 17.90 -15.21
C ASP A 891 -18.43 17.99 -13.70
N GLY A 892 -18.61 16.90 -12.95
CA GLY A 892 -18.51 16.85 -11.49
C GLY A 892 -19.62 17.58 -10.72
N ALA A 893 -20.58 18.21 -11.41
CA ALA A 893 -21.53 19.14 -10.78
C ALA A 893 -22.56 18.44 -9.87
N ALA A 894 -22.92 17.20 -10.20
CA ALA A 894 -23.67 16.31 -9.34
C ALA A 894 -23.24 14.84 -9.54
N PRO A 895 -23.09 14.05 -8.47
CA PRO A 895 -22.87 12.61 -8.61
C PRO A 895 -24.14 11.88 -9.09
N VAL A 896 -23.98 11.01 -10.08
CA VAL A 896 -25.00 10.07 -10.58
C VAL A 896 -25.37 9.05 -9.49
N LEU A 897 -24.38 8.63 -8.71
CA LEU A 897 -24.51 7.77 -7.55
C LEU A 897 -23.64 8.34 -6.42
N ARG A 898 -24.16 8.43 -5.20
CA ARG A 898 -23.42 9.02 -4.07
C ARG A 898 -23.40 8.08 -2.87
N ASP A 899 -22.21 7.86 -2.33
CA ASP A 899 -21.92 7.09 -1.12
C ASP A 899 -22.71 5.77 -1.04
N ARG A 900 -22.78 5.04 -2.17
CA ARG A 900 -23.46 3.75 -2.25
C ARG A 900 -22.57 2.68 -1.63
N ASP A 901 -23.04 2.07 -0.56
CA ASP A 901 -22.34 1.02 0.16
C ASP A 901 -21.94 -0.14 -0.75
N GLY A 902 -20.70 -0.60 -0.59
CA GLY A 902 -20.09 -1.68 -1.35
C GLY A 902 -19.06 -1.23 -2.38
N VAL A 903 -18.83 -2.07 -3.40
CA VAL A 903 -17.80 -1.91 -4.43
C VAL A 903 -18.45 -2.00 -5.81
N ALA A 904 -18.00 -1.18 -6.76
CA ALA A 904 -18.51 -1.21 -8.14
C ALA A 904 -17.41 -1.57 -9.14
N VAL A 905 -17.78 -2.30 -10.19
CA VAL A 905 -16.85 -2.77 -11.22
C VAL A 905 -17.35 -2.43 -12.61
N ARG A 906 -16.42 -2.03 -13.49
CA ARG A 906 -16.72 -1.64 -14.87
C ARG A 906 -17.09 -2.86 -15.72
N LEU A 907 -18.26 -2.79 -16.36
CA LEU A 907 -18.67 -3.73 -17.41
C LEU A 907 -18.23 -3.21 -18.79
N ASP A 908 -18.48 -1.92 -19.04
CA ASP A 908 -17.97 -1.13 -20.16
C ASP A 908 -18.04 0.37 -19.82
N ALA A 909 -17.70 1.28 -20.74
CA ALA A 909 -17.70 2.72 -20.51
C ALA A 909 -19.05 3.33 -20.08
N GLY A 910 -20.18 2.64 -20.32
CA GLY A 910 -21.52 3.11 -19.99
C GLY A 910 -22.15 2.42 -18.78
N ASN A 911 -21.57 1.32 -18.28
CA ASN A 911 -22.26 0.41 -17.37
C ASN A 911 -21.36 -0.15 -16.24
N LEU A 912 -21.91 -0.14 -15.02
CA LEU A 912 -21.33 -0.73 -13.80
C LEU A 912 -22.17 -1.92 -13.30
N LEU A 913 -21.49 -2.87 -12.66
CA LEU A 913 -22.07 -3.84 -11.74
C LEU A 913 -21.61 -3.49 -10.32
N LEU A 914 -22.53 -3.44 -9.37
CA LEU A 914 -22.27 -3.09 -7.97
C LEU A 914 -22.54 -4.28 -7.06
N PHE A 915 -21.58 -4.59 -6.20
CA PHE A 915 -21.70 -5.52 -5.09
C PHE A 915 -21.99 -4.71 -3.82
N SER A 916 -22.96 -5.12 -3.00
CA SER A 916 -23.38 -4.35 -1.81
C SER A 916 -22.36 -4.24 -0.66
N GLU A 917 -21.23 -4.91 -0.79
CA GLU A 917 -20.16 -5.08 0.20
C GLU A 917 -18.87 -5.47 -0.56
N ALA A 918 -17.71 -5.38 0.10
CA ALA A 918 -16.44 -5.83 -0.47
C ALA A 918 -16.42 -7.34 -0.85
N PRO A 919 -15.67 -7.75 -1.88
CA PRO A 919 -15.51 -9.16 -2.27
C PRO A 919 -14.86 -10.03 -1.18
N SER A 920 -15.21 -11.33 -1.19
CA SER A 920 -14.86 -12.31 -0.16
C SER A 920 -14.43 -13.66 -0.76
N GLY A 921 -13.44 -14.31 -0.16
CA GLY A 921 -13.03 -15.70 -0.45
C GLY A 921 -13.83 -16.77 0.29
N TYR A 922 -14.65 -16.35 1.25
CA TYR A 922 -15.65 -17.21 1.88
C TYR A 922 -16.89 -17.29 0.99
N GLU A 923 -17.77 -18.24 1.32
CA GLU A 923 -18.99 -18.51 0.56
C GLU A 923 -20.16 -17.76 1.18
N ASP A 924 -20.71 -16.79 0.46
CA ASP A 924 -21.72 -15.88 0.98
C ASP A 924 -22.78 -15.49 -0.07
N ASP A 925 -23.91 -14.95 0.41
CA ASP A 925 -24.97 -14.36 -0.43
C ASP A 925 -24.63 -12.87 -0.64
N ARG A 926 -24.60 -12.41 -1.89
CA ARG A 926 -24.22 -11.03 -2.27
C ARG A 926 -25.36 -10.36 -3.03
N SER A 927 -25.73 -9.15 -2.62
CA SER A 927 -26.70 -8.33 -3.36
C SER A 927 -26.00 -7.59 -4.49
N LEU A 928 -26.58 -7.68 -5.68
CA LEU A 928 -26.10 -7.01 -6.88
C LEU A 928 -27.04 -5.89 -7.29
N ALA A 929 -26.48 -4.81 -7.84
CA ALA A 929 -27.21 -3.79 -8.57
C ALA A 929 -26.49 -3.46 -9.89
N GLY A 930 -27.25 -3.16 -10.94
CA GLY A 930 -26.72 -2.69 -12.21
C GLY A 930 -26.92 -1.18 -12.33
N LEU A 931 -25.97 -0.46 -12.92
CA LEU A 931 -26.09 0.98 -13.17
C LEU A 931 -25.55 1.34 -14.54
N ALA A 932 -26.42 1.79 -15.43
CA ALA A 932 -26.03 2.57 -16.60
C ALA A 932 -25.82 4.04 -16.20
N VAL A 933 -24.79 4.70 -16.73
CA VAL A 933 -24.39 6.07 -16.33
C VAL A 933 -25.49 7.13 -16.53
N ALA A 934 -26.38 6.93 -17.51
CA ALA A 934 -27.52 7.82 -17.78
C ALA A 934 -28.79 7.45 -16.99
N GLY A 935 -28.73 6.46 -16.09
CA GLY A 935 -29.89 5.83 -15.46
C GLY A 935 -29.97 5.99 -13.94
N LYS A 936 -30.65 5.03 -13.30
CA LYS A 936 -30.66 4.83 -11.85
C LYS A 936 -30.23 3.38 -11.56
N PRO A 937 -29.74 3.07 -10.35
CA PRO A 937 -29.43 1.70 -9.98
C PRO A 937 -30.67 0.80 -10.09
N PHE A 938 -30.53 -0.30 -10.81
CA PHE A 938 -31.48 -1.40 -10.84
C PHE A 938 -31.01 -2.44 -9.83
N GLU A 939 -31.72 -2.61 -8.72
CA GLU A 939 -31.39 -3.62 -7.70
C GLU A 939 -31.77 -5.02 -8.22
N MET A 940 -30.76 -5.83 -8.52
CA MET A 940 -30.89 -7.12 -9.22
C MET A 940 -31.23 -8.27 -8.26
N GLY A 941 -30.92 -8.08 -6.97
CA GLY A 941 -31.16 -9.06 -5.90
C GLY A 941 -29.93 -9.91 -5.58
N LEU A 942 -30.14 -11.05 -4.92
CA LEU A 942 -29.09 -11.89 -4.35
C LEU A 942 -28.58 -12.96 -5.33
N VAL A 943 -27.28 -12.93 -5.64
CA VAL A 943 -26.55 -14.15 -6.00
C VAL A 943 -26.15 -14.88 -4.73
N LYS A 944 -26.34 -16.21 -4.71
CA LYS A 944 -26.23 -17.00 -3.48
C LYS A 944 -25.00 -17.88 -3.43
N GLN A 945 -24.43 -18.03 -2.24
CA GLN A 945 -23.29 -18.90 -1.95
C GLN A 945 -22.19 -18.83 -3.01
N ILE A 946 -21.61 -17.64 -3.20
CA ILE A 946 -20.47 -17.41 -4.08
C ILE A 946 -19.24 -16.99 -3.26
N ARG A 947 -18.04 -17.24 -3.79
CA ARG A 947 -16.80 -16.60 -3.37
C ARG A 947 -16.62 -15.34 -4.22
N SER A 948 -17.10 -14.20 -3.74
CA SER A 948 -17.15 -12.97 -4.52
C SER A 948 -15.79 -12.45 -4.99
N GLU A 949 -14.68 -12.75 -4.31
CA GLU A 949 -13.33 -12.40 -4.77
C GLU A 949 -12.94 -13.13 -6.07
N SER A 950 -13.50 -14.32 -6.29
CA SER A 950 -13.16 -15.18 -7.44
C SER A 950 -13.87 -14.78 -8.73
N CYS A 951 -14.75 -13.77 -8.68
CA CYS A 951 -15.67 -13.45 -9.77
C CYS A 951 -15.01 -12.74 -10.96
N SER A 952 -15.55 -13.01 -12.16
CA SER A 952 -15.27 -12.26 -13.38
C SER A 952 -16.55 -12.10 -14.21
N TRP A 953 -16.57 -11.09 -15.06
CA TRP A 953 -17.77 -10.62 -15.74
C TRP A 953 -17.47 -10.19 -17.19
N ASN A 954 -18.48 -10.29 -18.05
CA ASN A 954 -18.59 -9.47 -19.26
C ASN A 954 -19.87 -8.62 -19.15
N THR A 955 -20.36 -8.01 -20.22
CA THR A 955 -21.57 -7.17 -20.21
C THR A 955 -22.89 -7.93 -19.97
N GLU A 956 -22.89 -9.26 -20.06
CA GLU A 956 -24.11 -10.09 -19.91
C GLU A 956 -24.05 -11.09 -18.75
N THR A 957 -22.84 -11.56 -18.41
CA THR A 957 -22.60 -12.78 -17.62
C THR A 957 -21.64 -12.53 -16.48
N LEU A 958 -22.01 -12.97 -15.27
CA LEU A 958 -21.19 -13.03 -14.07
C LEU A 958 -20.81 -14.48 -13.78
N VAL A 959 -19.54 -14.73 -13.51
CA VAL A 959 -18.97 -16.08 -13.33
C VAL A 959 -18.18 -16.09 -12.03
N CYS A 960 -18.54 -16.96 -11.08
CA CYS A 960 -17.95 -17.00 -9.74
C CYS A 960 -17.72 -18.45 -9.26
N GLY A 961 -16.75 -18.67 -8.37
CA GLY A 961 -16.65 -19.90 -7.58
C GLY A 961 -17.67 -19.97 -6.44
N ALA A 962 -17.93 -21.18 -5.93
CA ALA A 962 -18.76 -21.48 -4.76
C ALA A 962 -18.00 -22.49 -3.85
N ASP A 963 -18.68 -23.40 -3.15
CA ASP A 963 -18.02 -24.48 -2.38
C ASP A 963 -17.21 -25.41 -3.33
N LYS A 964 -17.92 -26.09 -4.23
CA LYS A 964 -17.41 -27.20 -5.08
C LYS A 964 -17.83 -27.10 -6.55
N GLU A 965 -18.21 -25.91 -6.97
CA GLU A 965 -18.63 -25.61 -8.33
C GLU A 965 -18.30 -24.16 -8.68
N PHE A 966 -18.23 -23.85 -9.97
CA PHE A 966 -18.43 -22.49 -10.45
C PHE A 966 -19.89 -22.31 -10.86
N ARG A 967 -20.41 -21.09 -10.69
CA ARG A 967 -21.76 -20.68 -11.04
C ARG A 967 -21.69 -19.57 -12.08
N LEU A 968 -22.42 -19.73 -13.18
CA LEU A 968 -22.55 -18.76 -14.25
C LEU A 968 -23.96 -18.16 -14.20
N TYR A 969 -24.06 -16.85 -14.09
CA TYR A 969 -25.32 -16.10 -14.07
C TYR A 969 -25.39 -15.16 -15.27
N ARG A 970 -26.46 -15.23 -16.09
CA ARG A 970 -26.81 -14.13 -17.00
C ARG A 970 -27.56 -13.07 -16.20
N PHE A 971 -27.18 -11.81 -16.39
CA PHE A 971 -27.68 -10.68 -15.60
C PHE A 971 -28.12 -9.48 -16.46
N ALA A 972 -27.82 -9.50 -17.76
CA ALA A 972 -28.35 -8.59 -18.78
C ALA A 972 -28.46 -9.34 -20.13
N GLY A 973 -29.27 -8.81 -21.06
CA GLY A 973 -29.47 -9.36 -22.41
C GLY A 973 -30.94 -9.52 -22.82
#